data_AF-A0A8S4F3A5-F1
#
_entry.id   AF-A0A8S4F3A5-F1
#
_cell.length_a   1.000
_cell.length_b   1.000
_cell.length_c   1.000
_cell.angle_alpha   90.00
_cell.angle_beta   90.00
_cell.angle_gamma   90.00
#
_symmetry.space_group_name_H-M   'P 1'
#
loop_
_entity.id
_entity.type
_entity.pdbx_description
1 polymer ?
#
loop_
_entity_poly.entity_id
_entity_poly.type
_entity_poly.pdbx_seq_one_letter_code
_entity_poly.pdbx_strand_id
1 'polypeptide(L)'
;MRPSLLPALFLLLSCSGSSMFRSDDRLMLESLVELIEMDYEDHCEQRAAASWDELVGAPAALQRKLERDKVYGIFSKKQTHEIRSVLTTHMLSPNDDILRRKVKLLLEPGDTMLDTEQWIRLVTFGDTALHNLRYATDYDCGSNANCTLRELHKSLTLQHDDETLRRMKASWEQKLSSVDEYRQHILPLLRNASKEYNYTTVEEYWDSLAEYEGGLLKARELWDQVKPLYLKLQKYVSLRLRGEDAIGKPIPVHLLKSLTGDDWSNVIELLLPKHADIYQKLHANLQLKNLGGEKAYRRAAKLIEELNFGPLEPQLWTESNFNGQCPPILVDSCKPNNVKIYTCKDVSIANYMDAHEAVMKIKYKEVTALHSNNTYVLRDANRYSALYEAIPGFASLLSLTPHALNRAGLYPLERFNYRNNPNHHRLVLQLIIALRDLPKLNYYLAADEWRLQVLMGSITSSKVVSSWSEFRKNFSLVDSADVELLSDPYVTFNKPFLGKFMGLILKYQIYQTFAEELISDDADLAQHVSVDNSRLMEAMSRGYGVLWPAMLSDLLAKREYGLEFTALTDYFRLLDEYLDNQLDPSLDTNEMEYEEPPVETPVDNEIPIEKDADNEVELDTHANILENVIDTGDDGPMKQGVETSTVGVLEIKNPVGANNEHDEIPAEASYSTYWWIGIAVALAVVVLLIAIIAKKRHSHRKQLERQRRDTSHA
;
A
#
# COMPACT_ATOMS: atom_id res chain seq x y z
N MET A 1 -34.19 -26.17 4.67
CA MET A 1 -34.57 -27.17 5.69
C MET A 1 -34.35 -28.57 5.14
N ARG A 2 -33.24 -29.21 5.51
CA ARG A 2 -32.97 -30.64 5.39
C ARG A 2 -32.46 -31.10 6.77
N PRO A 3 -32.87 -32.27 7.27
CA PRO A 3 -32.71 -32.61 8.68
C PRO A 3 -31.28 -33.04 9.03
N SER A 4 -30.91 -32.75 10.27
CA SER A 4 -29.66 -33.06 10.95
C SER A 4 -29.38 -34.57 11.02
N LEU A 5 -28.24 -35.00 10.49
CA LEU A 5 -27.67 -36.35 10.62
C LEU A 5 -26.83 -36.55 11.91
N LEU A 6 -26.97 -35.65 12.89
CA LEU A 6 -26.22 -35.66 14.14
C LEU A 6 -26.51 -36.82 15.12
N PRO A 7 -27.66 -37.52 15.16
CA PRO A 7 -27.89 -38.53 16.20
C PRO A 7 -27.34 -39.92 15.87
N ALA A 8 -26.87 -40.18 14.64
CA ALA A 8 -26.42 -41.51 14.23
C ALA A 8 -24.96 -41.83 14.61
N LEU A 9 -24.14 -40.82 14.90
CA LEU A 9 -22.72 -41.02 15.25
C LEU A 9 -22.48 -41.29 16.75
N PHE A 10 -23.48 -41.06 17.61
CA PHE A 10 -23.30 -41.04 19.07
C PHE A 10 -23.30 -42.41 19.77
N LEU A 11 -23.63 -43.51 19.07
CA LEU A 11 -23.93 -44.81 19.70
C LEU A 11 -22.91 -45.93 19.49
N LEU A 12 -21.74 -45.67 18.89
CA LEU A 12 -20.73 -46.70 18.60
C LEU A 12 -19.38 -46.56 19.34
N LEU A 13 -19.23 -45.62 20.28
CA LEU A 13 -17.96 -45.36 20.98
C LEU A 13 -18.10 -45.55 22.50
N SER A 14 -18.30 -46.79 22.92
CA SER A 14 -18.13 -47.17 24.32
C SER A 14 -17.34 -48.48 24.42
N CYS A 15 -16.02 -48.39 24.18
CA CYS A 15 -14.99 -49.11 24.92
C CYS A 15 -13.59 -48.89 24.33
N SER A 16 -12.63 -48.64 25.23
CA SER A 16 -11.16 -48.76 25.11
C SER A 16 -10.31 -47.52 24.79
N GLY A 17 -9.41 -47.20 25.72
CA GLY A 17 -8.14 -46.50 25.49
C GLY A 17 -8.15 -44.97 25.67
N SER A 18 -7.55 -44.49 26.75
CA SER A 18 -7.25 -43.06 27.00
C SER A 18 -6.32 -42.41 25.95
N SER A 19 -5.76 -43.18 25.02
CA SER A 19 -5.03 -42.68 23.84
C SER A 19 -5.91 -42.49 22.59
N MET A 20 -7.05 -43.18 22.48
CA MET A 20 -7.98 -43.03 21.34
C MET A 20 -8.81 -41.75 21.42
N PHE A 21 -9.24 -41.34 22.62
CA PHE A 21 -9.99 -40.10 22.79
C PHE A 21 -9.23 -38.85 22.33
N ARG A 22 -7.89 -38.85 22.46
CA ARG A 22 -7.05 -37.70 22.07
C ARG A 22 -6.81 -37.60 20.56
N SER A 23 -6.85 -38.72 19.83
CA SER A 23 -6.80 -38.69 18.35
C SER A 23 -8.12 -38.24 17.77
N ASP A 24 -9.24 -38.70 18.32
CA ASP A 24 -10.58 -38.39 17.82
C ASP A 24 -10.90 -36.89 17.97
N ASP A 25 -10.54 -36.29 19.10
CA ASP A 25 -10.70 -34.85 19.36
C ASP A 25 -9.91 -33.97 18.36
N ARG A 26 -8.71 -34.41 17.97
CA ARG A 26 -7.89 -33.70 16.98
C ARG A 26 -8.50 -33.78 15.58
N LEU A 27 -8.90 -34.99 15.15
CA LEU A 27 -9.55 -35.15 13.83
C LEU A 27 -10.85 -34.35 13.76
N MET A 28 -11.59 -34.25 14.86
CA MET A 28 -12.78 -33.39 14.93
C MET A 28 -12.42 -31.90 14.73
N LEU A 29 -11.36 -31.39 15.36
CA LEU A 29 -10.92 -30.01 15.15
C LEU A 29 -10.44 -29.75 13.72
N GLU A 30 -9.65 -30.65 13.15
CA GLU A 30 -9.16 -30.53 11.76
C GLU A 30 -10.33 -30.50 10.77
N SER A 31 -11.27 -31.43 10.89
CA SER A 31 -12.46 -31.47 10.03
C SER A 31 -13.38 -30.25 10.21
N LEU A 32 -13.51 -29.74 11.43
CA LEU A 32 -14.24 -28.49 11.68
C LEU A 32 -13.55 -27.30 11.00
N VAL A 33 -12.23 -27.17 11.16
CA VAL A 33 -11.46 -26.10 10.51
C VAL A 33 -11.61 -26.18 9.00
N GLU A 34 -11.48 -27.36 8.40
CA GLU A 34 -11.68 -27.55 6.95
C GLU A 34 -13.08 -27.15 6.49
N LEU A 35 -14.14 -27.53 7.23
CA LEU A 35 -15.51 -27.13 6.93
C LEU A 35 -15.68 -25.61 6.97
N ILE A 36 -15.14 -24.97 7.99
CA ILE A 36 -15.20 -23.52 8.16
C ILE A 36 -14.45 -22.82 7.03
N GLU A 37 -13.28 -23.33 6.64
CA GLU A 37 -12.50 -22.78 5.52
C GLU A 37 -13.29 -22.84 4.20
N MET A 38 -14.04 -23.91 3.94
CA MET A 38 -14.93 -23.98 2.76
C MET A 38 -16.06 -22.93 2.81
N ASP A 39 -16.71 -22.76 3.98
CA ASP A 39 -17.73 -21.73 4.12
C ASP A 39 -17.16 -20.31 3.91
N TYR A 40 -15.94 -20.06 4.39
CA TYR A 40 -15.25 -18.79 4.19
C TYR A 40 -14.93 -18.54 2.70
N GLU A 41 -14.50 -19.57 1.97
CA GLU A 41 -14.25 -19.51 0.53
C GLU A 41 -15.54 -19.15 -0.23
N ASP A 42 -16.67 -19.79 0.08
CA ASP A 42 -17.98 -19.50 -0.50
C ASP A 42 -18.44 -18.06 -0.22
N HIS A 43 -18.29 -17.60 1.03
CA HIS A 43 -18.64 -16.23 1.40
C HIS A 43 -17.72 -15.20 0.73
N CYS A 44 -16.43 -15.50 0.57
CA CYS A 44 -15.52 -14.63 -0.16
C CYS A 44 -15.91 -14.53 -1.64
N GLU A 45 -16.18 -15.65 -2.32
CA GLU A 45 -16.59 -15.64 -3.72
C GLU A 45 -17.84 -14.76 -3.95
N GLN A 46 -18.83 -14.86 -3.05
CA GLN A 46 -20.05 -14.04 -3.14
C GLN A 46 -19.77 -12.54 -2.95
N ARG A 47 -18.87 -12.18 -2.02
CA ARG A 47 -18.46 -10.79 -1.81
C ARG A 47 -17.63 -10.25 -2.97
N ALA A 48 -16.74 -11.07 -3.52
CA ALA A 48 -15.93 -10.75 -4.67
C ALA A 48 -16.81 -10.50 -5.90
N ALA A 49 -17.81 -11.36 -6.15
CA ALA A 49 -18.79 -11.17 -7.21
C ALA A 49 -19.59 -9.88 -7.04
N ALA A 50 -20.09 -9.59 -5.82
CA ALA A 50 -20.83 -8.36 -5.56
C ALA A 50 -19.96 -7.10 -5.66
N SER A 51 -18.69 -7.18 -5.27
CA SER A 51 -17.71 -6.10 -5.43
C SER A 51 -17.39 -5.87 -6.91
N TRP A 52 -17.25 -6.93 -7.69
CA TRP A 52 -17.05 -6.84 -9.14
C TRP A 52 -18.24 -6.16 -9.83
N ASP A 53 -19.46 -6.62 -9.53
CA ASP A 53 -20.70 -6.00 -9.99
C ASP A 53 -20.74 -4.50 -9.69
N GLU A 54 -20.30 -4.11 -8.48
CA GLU A 54 -20.27 -2.71 -8.06
C GLU A 54 -19.23 -1.92 -8.83
N LEU A 55 -18.05 -2.47 -9.14
CA LEU A 55 -17.01 -1.80 -9.92
C LEU A 55 -17.38 -1.62 -11.40
N VAL A 56 -18.09 -2.58 -11.99
CA VAL A 56 -18.52 -2.51 -13.39
C VAL A 56 -19.83 -1.73 -13.57
N GLY A 57 -20.44 -1.24 -12.48
CA GLY A 57 -21.63 -0.41 -12.52
C GLY A 57 -22.93 -1.19 -12.81
N ALA A 58 -23.02 -2.45 -12.36
CA ALA A 58 -24.22 -3.24 -12.56
C ALA A 58 -25.43 -2.66 -11.79
N PRO A 59 -26.68 -2.82 -12.29
CA PRO A 59 -27.87 -2.31 -11.61
C PRO A 59 -28.00 -2.86 -10.18
N ALA A 60 -28.32 -1.99 -9.21
CA ALA A 60 -28.44 -2.32 -7.79
C ALA A 60 -27.20 -3.00 -7.15
N ALA A 61 -26.02 -2.83 -7.75
CA ALA A 61 -24.80 -3.50 -7.28
C ALA A 61 -24.34 -3.03 -5.89
N LEU A 62 -24.41 -1.73 -5.58
CA LEU A 62 -24.07 -1.23 -4.24
C LEU A 62 -24.92 -1.91 -3.15
N GLN A 63 -26.23 -2.05 -3.38
CA GLN A 63 -27.12 -2.72 -2.43
C GLN A 63 -26.72 -4.18 -2.22
N ARG A 64 -26.42 -4.92 -3.30
CA ARG A 64 -25.95 -6.31 -3.20
C ARG A 64 -24.61 -6.42 -2.48
N LYS A 65 -23.67 -5.52 -2.77
CA LYS A 65 -22.36 -5.47 -2.10
C LYS A 65 -22.54 -5.25 -0.60
N LEU A 66 -23.28 -4.22 -0.22
CA LEU A 66 -23.63 -3.94 1.17
C LEU A 66 -24.30 -5.13 1.87
N GLU A 67 -25.23 -5.81 1.21
CA GLU A 67 -25.87 -7.01 1.76
C GLU A 67 -24.84 -8.11 2.07
N ARG A 68 -23.94 -8.40 1.11
CA ARG A 68 -22.90 -9.44 1.29
C ARG A 68 -21.89 -9.06 2.37
N ASP A 69 -21.45 -7.81 2.42
CA ASP A 69 -20.51 -7.35 3.44
C ASP A 69 -21.12 -7.36 4.84
N LYS A 70 -22.41 -7.00 4.99
CA LYS A 70 -23.13 -7.09 6.28
C LYS A 70 -23.27 -8.53 6.75
N VAL A 71 -23.67 -9.44 5.86
CA VAL A 71 -23.83 -10.87 6.18
C VAL A 71 -22.48 -11.50 6.57
N TYR A 72 -21.38 -11.06 5.94
CA TYR A 72 -20.06 -11.59 6.23
C TYR A 72 -19.62 -11.40 7.69
N GLY A 73 -19.90 -10.25 8.30
CA GLY A 73 -19.55 -10.03 9.71
C GLY A 73 -20.29 -10.99 10.65
N ILE A 74 -21.59 -11.20 10.41
CA ILE A 74 -22.41 -12.16 11.18
C ILE A 74 -21.87 -13.58 11.02
N PHE A 75 -21.56 -13.96 9.78
CA PHE A 75 -20.96 -15.25 9.44
C PHE A 75 -19.61 -15.44 10.15
N SER A 76 -18.67 -14.52 9.97
CA SER A 76 -17.32 -14.62 10.51
C SER A 76 -17.34 -14.72 12.04
N LYS A 77 -18.14 -13.87 12.70
CA LYS A 77 -18.34 -13.92 14.15
C LYS A 77 -18.90 -15.27 14.59
N LYS A 78 -19.90 -15.82 13.90
CA LYS A 78 -20.46 -17.14 14.21
C LYS A 78 -19.39 -18.24 14.13
N GLN A 79 -18.59 -18.26 13.06
CA GLN A 79 -17.53 -19.25 12.89
C GLN A 79 -16.46 -19.17 13.98
N THR A 80 -16.08 -17.95 14.38
CA THR A 80 -15.17 -17.75 15.51
C THR A 80 -15.72 -18.32 16.81
N HIS A 81 -17.02 -18.13 17.10
CA HIS A 81 -17.66 -18.70 18.30
C HIS A 81 -17.71 -20.23 18.24
N GLU A 82 -17.98 -20.81 17.07
CA GLU A 82 -18.02 -22.25 16.87
C GLU A 82 -16.66 -22.89 17.17
N ILE A 83 -15.58 -22.36 16.61
CA ILE A 83 -14.21 -22.82 16.89
C ILE A 83 -13.89 -22.67 18.37
N ARG A 84 -14.20 -21.51 18.97
CA ARG A 84 -13.95 -21.25 20.39
C ARG A 84 -14.68 -22.24 21.30
N SER A 85 -15.88 -22.69 20.93
CA SER A 85 -16.67 -23.64 21.72
C SER A 85 -16.12 -25.07 21.71
N VAL A 86 -15.42 -25.45 20.63
CA VAL A 86 -14.84 -26.79 20.46
C VAL A 86 -13.39 -26.83 20.95
N LEU A 87 -12.67 -25.70 20.89
CA LEU A 87 -11.26 -25.64 21.21
C LEU A 87 -10.98 -26.00 22.67
N THR A 88 -10.15 -27.02 22.87
CA THR A 88 -9.62 -27.40 24.18
C THR A 88 -8.09 -27.44 24.15
N THR A 89 -7.44 -27.17 25.29
CA THR A 89 -5.97 -27.07 25.39
C THR A 89 -5.22 -28.32 24.96
N HIS A 90 -5.84 -29.50 24.96
CA HIS A 90 -5.19 -30.76 24.58
C HIS A 90 -5.29 -31.11 23.09
N MET A 91 -6.14 -30.42 22.32
CA MET A 91 -6.36 -30.65 20.87
C MET A 91 -5.21 -30.11 20.00
N LEU A 92 -4.55 -29.04 20.43
CA LEU A 92 -3.42 -28.45 19.70
C LEU A 92 -2.10 -29.00 20.24
N SER A 93 -1.52 -29.97 19.52
CA SER A 93 -0.16 -30.47 19.82
C SER A 93 0.87 -29.37 19.66
N PRO A 94 1.92 -29.26 20.51
CA PRO A 94 3.02 -28.29 20.36
C PRO A 94 3.82 -28.40 19.05
N ASN A 95 3.70 -29.50 18.31
CA ASN A 95 4.41 -29.68 17.03
C ASN A 95 3.55 -29.34 15.80
N ASP A 96 2.29 -28.97 15.97
CA ASP A 96 1.37 -28.64 14.86
C ASP A 96 1.28 -27.12 14.59
N ASP A 97 2.36 -26.54 14.07
CA ASP A 97 2.45 -25.10 13.81
C ASP A 97 1.35 -24.61 12.85
N ILE A 98 1.02 -25.39 11.83
CA ILE A 98 0.06 -25.01 10.78
C ILE A 98 -1.37 -24.98 11.33
N LEU A 99 -1.83 -26.05 12.00
CA LEU A 99 -3.18 -26.06 12.54
C LEU A 99 -3.35 -24.98 13.61
N ARG A 100 -2.35 -24.78 14.48
CA ARG A 100 -2.35 -23.68 15.45
C ARG A 100 -2.49 -22.33 14.77
N ARG A 101 -1.75 -22.13 13.68
CA ARG A 101 -1.80 -20.89 12.92
C ARG A 101 -3.18 -20.64 12.31
N LYS A 102 -3.77 -21.66 11.66
CA LYS A 102 -5.14 -21.57 11.13
C LYS A 102 -6.15 -21.23 12.21
N VAL A 103 -6.13 -21.95 13.33
CA VAL A 103 -7.04 -21.71 14.46
C VAL A 103 -6.86 -20.30 15.02
N LYS A 104 -5.63 -19.82 15.18
CA LYS A 104 -5.37 -18.45 15.62
C LYS A 104 -6.00 -17.42 14.68
N LEU A 105 -5.82 -17.56 13.37
CA LEU A 105 -6.37 -16.63 12.40
C LEU A 105 -7.91 -16.63 12.39
N LEU A 106 -8.54 -17.80 12.57
CA LEU A 106 -10.00 -17.92 12.66
C LEU A 106 -10.57 -17.40 13.99
N LEU A 107 -9.77 -17.43 15.07
CA LEU A 107 -10.13 -16.83 16.36
C LEU A 107 -9.93 -15.31 16.38
N GLU A 108 -9.09 -14.79 15.49
CA GLU A 108 -8.73 -13.38 15.36
C GLU A 108 -9.01 -12.83 13.94
N PRO A 109 -10.27 -12.87 13.46
CA PRO A 109 -10.63 -12.44 12.11
C PRO A 109 -10.60 -10.92 11.89
N GLY A 110 -10.22 -10.14 12.91
CA GLY A 110 -10.11 -8.67 12.86
C GLY A 110 -11.43 -7.97 13.20
N ASP A 111 -11.77 -6.92 12.45
CA ASP A 111 -12.93 -6.05 12.72
C ASP A 111 -14.29 -6.76 12.59
N THR A 112 -14.37 -7.96 12.01
CA THR A 112 -15.62 -8.73 11.94
C THR A 112 -16.12 -9.18 13.31
N MET A 113 -15.29 -9.13 14.35
CA MET A 113 -15.70 -9.42 15.73
C MET A 113 -16.50 -8.29 16.40
N LEU A 114 -16.51 -7.09 15.81
CA LEU A 114 -17.37 -5.99 16.24
C LEU A 114 -18.83 -6.45 16.41
N ASP A 115 -19.58 -5.73 17.23
CA ASP A 115 -21.03 -5.95 17.33
C ASP A 115 -21.69 -5.79 15.97
N THR A 116 -22.74 -6.57 15.70
CA THR A 116 -23.38 -6.60 14.37
C THR A 116 -23.77 -5.22 13.87
N GLU A 117 -24.30 -4.35 14.73
CA GLU A 117 -24.64 -2.97 14.36
C GLU A 117 -23.41 -2.11 14.04
N GLN A 118 -22.31 -2.31 14.78
CA GLN A 118 -21.04 -1.60 14.56
C GLN A 118 -20.39 -2.04 13.26
N TRP A 119 -20.36 -3.35 12.98
CA TRP A 119 -19.89 -3.91 11.71
C TRP A 119 -20.70 -3.38 10.54
N ILE A 120 -22.04 -3.44 10.62
CA ILE A 120 -22.94 -2.91 9.59
C ILE A 120 -22.64 -1.43 9.33
N ARG A 121 -22.40 -0.64 10.38
CA ARG A 121 -22.06 0.77 10.26
C ARG A 121 -20.74 0.98 9.53
N LEU A 122 -19.69 0.25 9.92
CA LEU A 122 -18.36 0.33 9.30
C LEU A 122 -18.43 0.05 7.79
N VAL A 123 -19.01 -1.08 7.39
CA VAL A 123 -19.08 -1.46 5.97
C VAL A 123 -20.00 -0.53 5.18
N THR A 124 -21.12 -0.10 5.77
CA THR A 124 -22.03 0.84 5.10
C THR A 124 -21.35 2.16 4.82
N PHE A 125 -20.59 2.70 5.79
CA PHE A 125 -19.84 3.94 5.61
C PHE A 125 -18.78 3.78 4.51
N GLY A 126 -17.92 2.75 4.63
CA GLY A 126 -16.81 2.54 3.70
C GLY A 126 -17.27 2.31 2.26
N ASP A 127 -18.25 1.43 2.05
CA ASP A 127 -18.76 1.13 0.70
C ASP A 127 -19.48 2.33 0.08
N THR A 128 -20.30 3.03 0.86
CA THR A 128 -21.02 4.21 0.36
C THR A 128 -20.06 5.34 0.02
N ALA A 129 -19.05 5.58 0.85
CA ALA A 129 -18.02 6.59 0.62
C ALA A 129 -17.29 6.36 -0.71
N LEU A 130 -16.81 5.14 -0.95
CA LEU A 130 -16.08 4.81 -2.18
C LEU A 130 -16.98 4.78 -3.41
N HIS A 131 -18.23 4.33 -3.26
CA HIS A 131 -19.21 4.33 -4.33
C HIS A 131 -19.52 5.75 -4.82
N ASN A 132 -19.79 6.66 -3.88
CA ASN A 132 -20.10 8.07 -4.20
C ASN A 132 -18.96 8.74 -4.96
N LEU A 133 -17.70 8.49 -4.57
CA LEU A 133 -16.54 9.01 -5.28
C LEU A 133 -16.41 8.42 -6.69
N ARG A 134 -16.55 7.10 -6.83
CA ARG A 134 -16.34 6.42 -8.11
C ARG A 134 -17.37 6.80 -9.16
N TYR A 135 -18.62 6.96 -8.75
CA TYR A 135 -19.76 7.14 -9.66
C TYR A 135 -20.25 8.57 -9.81
N ALA A 136 -19.67 9.54 -9.09
CA ALA A 136 -19.93 10.95 -9.38
C ALA A 136 -19.46 11.32 -10.81
N THR A 137 -20.29 12.09 -11.51
CA THR A 137 -20.08 12.52 -12.91
C THR A 137 -20.10 14.03 -13.09
N ASP A 138 -20.13 14.77 -11.98
CA ASP A 138 -20.25 16.21 -11.89
C ASP A 138 -19.02 16.84 -11.23
N TYR A 139 -17.84 16.26 -11.51
CA TYR A 139 -16.55 16.86 -11.16
C TYR A 139 -16.20 18.02 -12.11
N ASP A 140 -15.52 19.02 -11.58
CA ASP A 140 -14.95 20.12 -12.36
C ASP A 140 -13.61 19.68 -12.96
N CYS A 141 -13.55 19.56 -14.29
CA CYS A 141 -12.36 19.26 -15.07
C CYS A 141 -11.66 20.51 -15.64
N GLY A 142 -12.02 21.71 -15.15
CA GLY A 142 -11.49 22.99 -15.58
C GLY A 142 -12.27 23.58 -16.75
N SER A 143 -12.27 22.90 -17.90
CA SER A 143 -13.02 23.34 -19.11
C SER A 143 -14.45 22.80 -19.17
N ASN A 144 -14.73 21.70 -18.46
CA ASN A 144 -16.04 21.07 -18.36
C ASN A 144 -16.34 20.80 -16.88
N ALA A 145 -17.53 21.19 -16.41
CA ALA A 145 -17.97 20.99 -15.03
C ALA A 145 -18.65 19.62 -14.78
N ASN A 146 -18.83 18.80 -15.83
CA ASN A 146 -19.45 17.48 -15.74
C ASN A 146 -18.51 16.41 -16.31
N CYS A 147 -17.60 15.92 -15.47
CA CYS A 147 -16.71 14.82 -15.84
C CYS A 147 -16.67 13.72 -14.77
N THR A 148 -16.17 12.54 -15.18
CA THR A 148 -15.93 11.39 -14.30
C THR A 148 -14.66 11.56 -13.47
N LEU A 149 -14.48 10.77 -12.40
CA LEU A 149 -13.27 10.80 -11.59
C LEU A 149 -11.99 10.51 -12.41
N ARG A 150 -12.06 9.61 -13.40
CA ARG A 150 -10.94 9.33 -14.32
C ARG A 150 -10.56 10.56 -15.14
N GLU A 151 -11.57 11.24 -15.69
CA GLU A 151 -11.35 12.47 -16.48
C GLU A 151 -10.85 13.62 -15.61
N LEU A 152 -11.27 13.68 -14.34
CA LEU A 152 -10.74 14.62 -13.37
C LEU A 152 -9.25 14.38 -13.15
N HIS A 153 -8.83 13.15 -12.86
CA HIS A 153 -7.41 12.80 -12.69
C HIS A 153 -6.60 13.17 -13.93
N LYS A 154 -7.09 12.83 -15.13
CA LYS A 154 -6.40 13.17 -16.38
C LYS A 154 -6.32 14.68 -16.62
N SER A 155 -7.39 15.42 -16.34
CA SER A 155 -7.39 16.87 -16.47
C SER A 155 -6.45 17.54 -15.46
N LEU A 156 -6.36 16.99 -14.24
CA LEU A 156 -5.52 17.49 -13.16
C LEU A 156 -4.03 17.45 -13.52
N THR A 157 -3.58 16.40 -14.23
CA THR A 157 -2.17 16.29 -14.65
C THR A 157 -1.80 17.31 -15.72
N LEU A 158 -2.75 17.68 -16.58
CA LEU A 158 -2.54 18.60 -17.71
C LEU A 158 -2.76 20.08 -17.33
N GLN A 159 -3.42 20.36 -16.20
CA GLN A 159 -3.72 21.72 -15.80
C GLN A 159 -2.49 22.42 -15.19
N HIS A 160 -2.35 23.71 -15.49
CA HIS A 160 -1.26 24.57 -15.01
C HIS A 160 -1.79 25.77 -14.19
N ASP A 161 -3.04 26.18 -14.39
CA ASP A 161 -3.65 27.28 -13.66
C ASP A 161 -4.02 26.88 -12.22
N ASP A 162 -3.46 27.60 -11.26
CA ASP A 162 -3.60 27.36 -9.82
C ASP A 162 -5.05 27.49 -9.33
N GLU A 163 -5.75 28.54 -9.75
CA GLU A 163 -7.17 28.73 -9.38
C GLU A 163 -8.05 27.59 -9.90
N THR A 164 -7.81 27.14 -11.12
CA THR A 164 -8.50 26.01 -11.70
C THR A 164 -8.16 24.71 -10.97
N LEU A 165 -6.89 24.44 -10.65
CA LEU A 165 -6.50 23.27 -9.84
C LEU A 165 -7.23 23.25 -8.48
N ARG A 166 -7.40 24.40 -7.83
CA ARG A 166 -8.19 24.50 -6.59
C ARG A 166 -9.66 24.18 -6.80
N ARG A 167 -10.30 24.72 -7.84
CA ARG A 167 -11.70 24.42 -8.16
C ARG A 167 -11.92 22.93 -8.45
N MET A 168 -11.02 22.34 -9.25
CA MET A 168 -11.03 20.91 -9.55
C MET A 168 -10.95 20.07 -8.28
N LYS A 169 -10.00 20.36 -7.38
CA LYS A 169 -9.88 19.68 -6.08
C LYS A 169 -11.13 19.87 -5.21
N ALA A 170 -11.64 21.09 -5.11
CA ALA A 170 -12.83 21.40 -4.31
C ALA A 170 -14.07 20.65 -4.81
N SER A 171 -14.24 20.49 -6.13
CA SER A 171 -15.32 19.68 -6.71
C SER A 171 -15.25 18.22 -6.26
N TRP A 172 -14.03 17.69 -6.09
CA TRP A 172 -13.81 16.34 -5.58
C TRP A 172 -14.05 16.21 -4.08
N GLU A 173 -13.59 17.19 -3.29
CA GLU A 173 -13.80 17.23 -1.85
C GLU A 173 -15.28 17.22 -1.46
N GLN A 174 -16.14 17.83 -2.28
CA GLN A 174 -17.60 17.82 -2.09
C GLN A 174 -18.24 16.43 -2.19
N LYS A 175 -17.54 15.45 -2.78
CA LYS A 175 -18.04 14.07 -2.92
C LYS A 175 -17.58 13.16 -1.78
N LEU A 176 -16.70 13.64 -0.91
CA LEU A 176 -16.18 12.88 0.23
C LEU A 176 -17.21 12.81 1.36
N SER A 177 -17.08 11.77 2.17
CA SER A 177 -17.95 11.55 3.33
C SER A 177 -17.65 12.54 4.46
N SER A 178 -18.59 12.66 5.41
CA SER A 178 -18.45 13.59 6.53
C SER A 178 -17.34 13.15 7.50
N VAL A 179 -16.37 14.05 7.75
CA VAL A 179 -15.33 13.84 8.78
C VAL A 179 -15.94 13.73 10.17
N ASP A 180 -17.04 14.43 10.43
CA ASP A 180 -17.71 14.35 11.72
C ASP A 180 -18.38 12.98 11.92
N GLU A 181 -19.03 12.44 10.88
CA GLU A 181 -19.59 11.08 10.91
C GLU A 181 -18.47 10.04 11.12
N TYR A 182 -17.38 10.15 10.36
CA TYR A 182 -16.23 9.26 10.51
C TYR A 182 -15.68 9.27 11.93
N ARG A 183 -15.42 10.46 12.48
CA ARG A 183 -14.84 10.61 13.81
C ARG A 183 -15.76 10.15 14.92
N GLN A 184 -17.06 10.43 14.83
CA GLN A 184 -18.00 10.10 15.91
C GLN A 184 -18.38 8.63 15.91
N HIS A 185 -18.43 8.00 14.75
CA HIS A 185 -19.11 6.72 14.61
C HIS A 185 -18.31 5.61 13.97
N ILE A 186 -17.22 5.93 13.25
CA ILE A 186 -16.42 4.96 12.51
C ILE A 186 -15.07 4.77 13.19
N LEU A 187 -14.27 5.82 13.34
CA LEU A 187 -12.94 5.75 13.94
C LEU A 187 -12.95 5.13 15.35
N PRO A 188 -13.89 5.46 16.26
CA PRO A 188 -13.92 4.87 17.61
C PRO A 188 -14.17 3.36 17.64
N LEU A 189 -14.69 2.78 16.55
CA LEU A 189 -14.90 1.33 16.46
C LEU A 189 -13.58 0.55 16.59
N LEU A 190 -12.44 1.15 16.25
CA LEU A 190 -11.12 0.55 16.48
C LEU A 190 -10.86 0.21 17.95
N ARG A 191 -11.31 1.04 18.89
CA ARG A 191 -11.18 0.75 20.33
C ARG A 191 -12.07 -0.40 20.77
N ASN A 192 -13.18 -0.62 20.07
CA ASN A 192 -14.07 -1.75 20.35
C ASN A 192 -13.46 -3.03 19.77
N ALA A 193 -12.99 -2.98 18.51
CA ALA A 193 -12.30 -4.10 17.87
C ALA A 193 -11.06 -4.55 18.66
N SER A 194 -10.27 -3.62 19.19
CA SER A 194 -9.08 -3.96 20.00
C SER A 194 -9.45 -4.70 21.29
N LYS A 195 -10.56 -4.32 21.93
CA LYS A 195 -11.04 -4.92 23.19
C LYS A 195 -11.57 -6.34 23.00
N GLU A 196 -12.14 -6.68 21.84
CA GLU A 196 -12.59 -8.05 21.53
C GLU A 196 -11.46 -9.10 21.64
N TYR A 197 -10.20 -8.65 21.53
CA TYR A 197 -9.01 -9.49 21.60
C TYR A 197 -8.13 -9.20 22.83
N ASN A 198 -8.63 -8.43 23.80
CA ASN A 198 -7.89 -8.02 25.01
C ASN A 198 -6.61 -7.20 24.74
N TYR A 199 -6.52 -6.50 23.61
CA TYR A 199 -5.45 -5.52 23.41
C TYR A 199 -5.72 -4.26 24.23
N THR A 200 -4.68 -3.71 24.86
CA THR A 200 -4.81 -2.53 25.71
C THR A 200 -4.93 -1.25 24.90
N THR A 201 -4.32 -1.23 23.71
CA THR A 201 -4.31 -0.08 22.79
C THR A 201 -4.65 -0.50 21.36
N VAL A 202 -5.08 0.48 20.55
CA VAL A 202 -5.26 0.28 19.10
C VAL A 202 -3.92 0.06 18.39
N GLU A 203 -2.84 0.63 18.93
CA GLU A 203 -1.47 0.41 18.43
C GLU A 203 -1.07 -1.06 18.55
N GLU A 204 -1.26 -1.71 19.71
CA GLU A 204 -1.02 -3.16 19.86
C GLU A 204 -1.88 -4.00 18.93
N TYR A 205 -3.14 -3.59 18.74
CA TYR A 205 -4.04 -4.27 17.80
C TYR A 205 -3.53 -4.19 16.36
N TRP A 206 -3.13 -3.01 15.90
CA TRP A 206 -2.58 -2.82 14.56
C TRP A 206 -1.23 -3.51 14.36
N ASP A 207 -0.35 -3.52 15.35
CA ASP A 207 0.89 -4.29 15.34
C ASP A 207 0.60 -5.79 15.16
N SER A 208 -0.43 -6.30 15.85
CA SER A 208 -0.87 -7.70 15.70
C SER A 208 -1.39 -8.01 14.29
N LEU A 209 -2.11 -7.07 13.66
CA LEU A 209 -2.63 -7.23 12.30
C LEU A 209 -1.52 -7.13 11.25
N ALA A 210 -0.49 -6.30 11.49
CA ALA A 210 0.70 -6.19 10.66
C ALA A 210 1.70 -7.34 10.90
N GLU A 211 1.47 -8.15 11.94
CA GLU A 211 2.29 -9.29 12.33
C GLU A 211 3.74 -8.91 12.68
N TYR A 212 3.90 -7.73 13.27
CA TYR A 212 5.18 -7.21 13.72
C TYR A 212 5.01 -6.60 15.11
N GLU A 213 5.61 -7.25 16.11
CA GLU A 213 5.62 -6.75 17.48
C GLU A 213 6.36 -5.41 17.56
N GLY A 214 5.73 -4.38 18.14
CA GLY A 214 6.29 -3.02 18.17
C GLY A 214 6.38 -2.38 16.78
N GLY A 215 5.48 -2.74 15.88
CA GLY A 215 5.49 -2.33 14.49
C GLY A 215 5.40 -0.82 14.29
N LEU A 216 4.48 -0.14 14.96
CA LEU A 216 4.41 1.32 14.89
C LEU A 216 5.64 2.01 15.48
N LEU A 217 6.17 1.51 16.59
CA LEU A 217 7.43 2.02 17.15
C LEU A 217 8.55 1.90 16.11
N LYS A 218 8.68 0.71 15.49
CA LYS A 218 9.67 0.49 14.43
C LYS A 218 9.44 1.38 13.22
N ALA A 219 8.19 1.64 12.82
CA ALA A 219 7.86 2.53 11.72
C ALA A 219 8.27 3.98 12.00
N ARG A 220 8.05 4.47 13.24
CA ARG A 220 8.53 5.79 13.68
C ARG A 220 10.05 5.90 13.60
N GLU A 221 10.77 4.90 14.12
CA GLU A 221 12.24 4.84 14.06
C GLU A 221 12.76 4.88 12.61
N LEU A 222 12.18 4.06 11.73
CA LEU A 222 12.54 4.04 10.32
C LEU A 222 12.24 5.37 9.63
N TRP A 223 11.10 5.97 9.94
CA TRP A 223 10.73 7.26 9.39
C TRP A 223 11.72 8.35 9.81
N ASP A 224 12.15 8.40 11.06
CA ASP A 224 13.14 9.39 11.51
C ASP A 224 14.45 9.33 10.71
N GLN A 225 14.83 8.13 10.23
CA GLN A 225 16.02 7.94 9.40
C GLN A 225 15.80 8.30 7.93
N VAL A 226 14.60 8.08 7.39
CA VAL A 226 14.26 8.40 5.99
C VAL A 226 13.83 9.86 5.80
N LYS A 227 13.27 10.47 6.85
CA LYS A 227 12.72 11.83 6.86
C LYS A 227 13.69 12.89 6.31
N PRO A 228 15.01 12.87 6.56
CA PRO A 228 15.94 13.83 5.96
C PRO A 228 15.88 13.86 4.43
N LEU A 229 15.87 12.69 3.77
CA LEU A 229 15.76 12.58 2.32
C LEU A 229 14.40 13.10 1.82
N TYR A 230 13.31 12.73 2.50
CA TYR A 230 11.98 13.27 2.19
C TYR A 230 11.94 14.81 2.28
N LEU A 231 12.53 15.39 3.32
CA LEU A 231 12.56 16.84 3.50
C LEU A 231 13.39 17.54 2.43
N LYS A 232 14.50 16.95 1.97
CA LYS A 232 15.27 17.47 0.83
C LYS A 232 14.40 17.46 -0.44
N LEU A 233 13.72 16.35 -0.74
CA LEU A 233 12.80 16.27 -1.87
C LEU A 233 11.68 17.32 -1.75
N GLN A 234 11.04 17.43 -0.59
CA GLN A 234 9.97 18.40 -0.33
C GLN A 234 10.43 19.85 -0.55
N LYS A 235 11.63 20.21 -0.08
CA LYS A 235 12.22 21.54 -0.29
C LYS A 235 12.50 21.79 -1.76
N TYR A 236 13.06 20.82 -2.47
CA TYR A 236 13.33 20.93 -3.91
C TYR A 236 12.05 21.10 -4.72
N VAL A 237 11.01 20.32 -4.43
CA VAL A 237 9.69 20.48 -5.05
C VAL A 237 9.10 21.86 -4.74
N SER A 238 9.20 22.32 -3.49
CA SER A 238 8.71 23.66 -3.10
C SER A 238 9.44 24.77 -3.86
N LEU A 239 10.76 24.69 -3.96
CA LEU A 239 11.61 25.62 -4.72
C LEU A 239 11.19 25.67 -6.19
N ARG A 240 11.01 24.51 -6.83
CA ARG A 240 10.67 24.42 -8.26
C ARG A 240 9.23 24.87 -8.55
N LEU A 241 8.28 24.62 -7.65
CA LEU A 241 6.89 25.00 -7.86
C LEU A 241 6.60 26.47 -7.52
N ARG A 242 7.29 27.03 -6.51
CA ARG A 242 6.87 28.29 -5.87
C ARG A 242 8.01 29.26 -5.55
N GLY A 243 9.25 28.91 -5.88
CA GLY A 243 10.43 29.75 -5.62
C GLY A 243 10.98 29.63 -4.21
N GLU A 244 12.06 30.39 -3.95
CA GLU A 244 12.86 30.31 -2.71
C GLU A 244 12.04 30.59 -1.43
N ASP A 245 11.12 31.54 -1.49
CA ASP A 245 10.25 31.91 -0.35
C ASP A 245 9.36 30.76 0.13
N ALA A 246 9.16 29.71 -0.69
CA ALA A 246 8.35 28.55 -0.33
C ALA A 246 9.14 27.42 0.34
N ILE A 247 10.47 27.49 0.37
CA ILE A 247 11.31 26.44 0.96
C ILE A 247 10.96 26.26 2.44
N GLY A 248 10.70 25.00 2.83
CA GLY A 248 10.35 24.64 4.21
C GLY A 248 8.92 25.00 4.62
N LYS A 249 8.10 25.56 3.70
CA LYS A 249 6.68 25.77 3.92
C LYS A 249 5.87 24.59 3.38
N PRO A 250 4.65 24.35 3.89
CA PRO A 250 3.78 23.33 3.33
C PRO A 250 3.44 23.56 1.85
N ILE A 251 3.43 22.48 1.06
CA ILE A 251 3.02 22.50 -0.36
C ILE A 251 1.50 22.27 -0.42
N PRO A 252 0.72 23.19 -1.00
CA PRO A 252 -0.70 22.93 -1.29
C PRO A 252 -0.88 21.73 -2.21
N VAL A 253 -1.70 20.75 -1.80
CA VAL A 253 -1.87 19.47 -2.51
C VAL A 253 -2.23 19.63 -3.98
N HIS A 254 -3.08 20.61 -4.33
CA HIS A 254 -3.48 20.86 -5.71
C HIS A 254 -2.30 21.20 -6.64
N LEU A 255 -1.24 21.84 -6.12
CA LEU A 255 -0.04 22.15 -6.92
C LEU A 255 0.80 20.92 -7.25
N LEU A 256 0.64 19.83 -6.49
CA LEU A 256 1.26 18.54 -6.79
C LEU A 256 0.51 17.78 -7.89
N LYS A 257 -0.58 18.35 -8.43
CA LYS A 257 -1.48 17.71 -9.40
C LYS A 257 -1.94 16.34 -8.90
N SER A 258 -2.22 16.27 -7.60
CA SER A 258 -2.71 15.10 -6.88
C SER A 258 -3.92 15.53 -6.05
N LEU A 259 -4.83 14.59 -5.77
CA LEU A 259 -6.01 14.86 -4.93
C LEU A 259 -5.68 14.73 -3.43
N THR A 260 -4.72 13.86 -3.10
CA THR A 260 -4.33 13.42 -1.75
C THR A 260 -2.88 13.77 -1.39
N GLY A 261 -2.06 14.14 -2.38
CA GLY A 261 -0.66 14.51 -2.17
C GLY A 261 0.23 13.36 -1.69
N ASP A 262 -0.19 12.11 -1.91
CA ASP A 262 0.56 10.87 -1.65
C ASP A 262 1.39 10.41 -2.87
N ASP A 263 1.20 11.04 -4.03
CA ASP A 263 2.01 10.83 -5.24
C ASP A 263 2.32 12.19 -5.89
N TRP A 264 3.61 12.49 -6.08
CA TRP A 264 4.11 13.75 -6.64
C TRP A 264 4.66 13.57 -8.06
N SER A 265 4.48 12.40 -8.67
CA SER A 265 5.01 12.09 -10.01
C SER A 265 4.46 12.99 -11.11
N ASN A 266 3.25 13.56 -10.93
CA ASN A 266 2.60 14.42 -11.92
C ASN A 266 3.30 15.78 -12.13
N VAL A 267 4.18 16.20 -11.22
CA VAL A 267 4.95 17.46 -11.37
C VAL A 267 6.39 17.23 -11.83
N ILE A 268 6.75 16.00 -12.19
CA ILE A 268 8.14 15.63 -12.49
C ILE A 268 8.81 16.51 -13.55
N GLU A 269 8.06 16.98 -14.57
CA GLU A 269 8.60 17.80 -15.65
C GLU A 269 9.23 19.11 -15.16
N LEU A 270 8.78 19.62 -14.01
CA LEU A 270 9.31 20.83 -13.38
C LEU A 270 10.56 20.55 -12.52
N LEU A 271 10.86 19.27 -12.30
CA LEU A 271 11.85 18.78 -11.35
C LEU A 271 13.06 18.14 -12.04
N LEU A 272 12.95 17.86 -13.34
CA LEU A 272 13.98 17.17 -14.10
C LEU A 272 15.31 17.94 -14.06
N PRO A 273 16.43 17.23 -13.84
CA PRO A 273 17.75 17.77 -14.12
C PRO A 273 17.87 18.22 -15.59
N LYS A 274 18.85 19.09 -15.87
CA LYS A 274 19.23 19.40 -17.26
C LYS A 274 19.56 18.09 -17.99
N HIS A 275 19.12 17.96 -19.24
CA HIS A 275 19.38 16.79 -20.12
C HIS A 275 18.80 15.44 -19.66
N ALA A 276 17.61 15.45 -19.05
CA ALA A 276 16.88 14.25 -18.67
C ALA A 276 16.20 13.50 -19.86
N ASP A 277 16.97 13.16 -20.89
CA ASP A 277 16.47 12.51 -22.12
C ASP A 277 15.79 11.15 -21.84
N ILE A 278 16.23 10.43 -20.81
CA ILE A 278 15.59 9.17 -20.38
C ILE A 278 14.13 9.35 -20.01
N TYR A 279 13.76 10.41 -19.29
CA TYR A 279 12.36 10.66 -18.95
C TYR A 279 11.55 10.93 -20.22
N GLN A 280 12.03 11.81 -21.10
CA GLN A 280 11.32 12.20 -22.31
C GLN A 280 11.12 11.00 -23.25
N LYS A 281 12.15 10.20 -23.45
CA LYS A 281 12.10 8.99 -24.28
C LYS A 281 11.22 7.90 -23.66
N LEU A 282 11.33 7.67 -22.36
CA LEU A 282 10.47 6.72 -21.65
C LEU A 282 9.00 7.12 -21.78
N HIS A 283 8.68 8.39 -21.49
CA HIS A 283 7.33 8.93 -21.62
C HIS A 283 6.81 8.80 -23.06
N ALA A 284 7.59 9.25 -24.06
CA ALA A 284 7.21 9.17 -25.46
C ALA A 284 7.01 7.71 -25.92
N ASN A 285 7.91 6.79 -25.56
CA ASN A 285 7.80 5.38 -25.96
C ASN A 285 6.61 4.67 -25.29
N LEU A 286 6.27 5.03 -24.04
CA LEU A 286 5.04 4.55 -23.41
C LEU A 286 3.81 4.97 -24.22
N GLN A 287 3.75 6.24 -24.66
CA GLN A 287 2.65 6.76 -25.49
C GLN A 287 2.62 6.11 -26.89
N LEU A 288 3.75 6.07 -27.59
CA LEU A 288 3.87 5.52 -28.95
C LEU A 288 3.49 4.04 -29.02
N LYS A 289 3.91 3.25 -28.02
CA LYS A 289 3.52 1.85 -27.89
C LYS A 289 2.11 1.66 -27.31
N ASN A 290 1.49 2.74 -26.84
CA ASN A 290 0.22 2.74 -26.13
C ASN A 290 0.22 1.72 -24.96
N LEU A 291 1.26 1.80 -24.11
CA LEU A 291 1.43 0.93 -22.93
C LEU A 291 0.57 1.44 -21.76
N GLY A 292 -0.75 1.37 -21.93
CA GLY A 292 -1.76 1.57 -20.90
C GLY A 292 -2.76 0.42 -20.91
N GLY A 293 -3.61 0.33 -19.88
CA GLY A 293 -4.59 -0.74 -19.74
C GLY A 293 -3.96 -2.13 -19.93
N GLU A 294 -4.64 -3.02 -20.64
CA GLU A 294 -4.22 -4.43 -20.81
C GLU A 294 -2.79 -4.58 -21.32
N LYS A 295 -2.31 -3.69 -22.20
CA LYS A 295 -0.95 -3.76 -22.76
C LYS A 295 0.13 -3.57 -21.69
N ALA A 296 -0.08 -2.67 -20.73
CA ALA A 296 0.84 -2.48 -19.61
C ALA A 296 0.91 -3.75 -18.74
N TYR A 297 -0.23 -4.36 -18.45
CA TYR A 297 -0.32 -5.59 -17.66
C TYR A 297 0.28 -6.79 -18.38
N ARG A 298 0.09 -6.91 -19.71
CA ARG A 298 0.77 -7.94 -20.51
C ARG A 298 2.28 -7.74 -20.52
N ARG A 299 2.77 -6.48 -20.55
CA ARG A 299 4.21 -6.23 -20.41
C ARG A 299 4.72 -6.63 -19.02
N ALA A 300 3.96 -6.34 -17.97
CA ALA A 300 4.28 -6.77 -16.61
C ALA A 300 4.29 -8.30 -16.47
N ALA A 301 3.32 -9.01 -17.05
CA ALA A 301 3.30 -10.47 -17.07
C ALA A 301 4.53 -11.07 -17.77
N LYS A 302 5.02 -10.43 -18.85
CA LYS A 302 6.29 -10.83 -19.47
C LYS A 302 7.48 -10.68 -18.51
N LEU A 303 7.51 -9.65 -17.67
CA LEU A 303 8.57 -9.54 -16.65
C LEU A 303 8.48 -10.70 -15.65
N ILE A 304 7.28 -11.12 -15.25
CA ILE A 304 7.10 -12.28 -14.36
C ILE A 304 7.64 -13.57 -15.00
N GLU A 305 7.41 -13.76 -16.30
CA GLU A 305 8.00 -14.87 -17.06
C GLU A 305 9.53 -14.75 -17.14
N GLU A 306 10.07 -13.55 -17.40
CA GLU A 306 11.52 -13.27 -17.40
C GLU A 306 12.16 -13.58 -16.04
N LEU A 307 11.44 -13.38 -14.92
CA LEU A 307 11.86 -13.73 -13.56
C LEU A 307 11.67 -15.22 -13.23
N ASN A 308 11.27 -16.03 -14.20
CA ASN A 308 11.09 -17.48 -14.07
C ASN A 308 10.04 -17.88 -12.99
N PHE A 309 9.02 -17.06 -12.79
CA PHE A 309 7.86 -17.41 -11.95
C PHE A 309 6.76 -18.15 -12.74
N GLY A 310 6.90 -18.24 -14.06
CA GLY A 310 5.92 -18.84 -14.96
C GLY A 310 4.81 -17.86 -15.37
N PRO A 311 3.98 -18.24 -16.36
CA PRO A 311 2.92 -17.39 -16.89
C PRO A 311 1.81 -17.15 -15.84
N LEU A 312 0.97 -16.16 -16.11
CA LEU A 312 -0.30 -15.95 -15.41
C LEU A 312 -1.42 -16.74 -16.10
N GLU A 313 -2.49 -17.01 -15.36
CA GLU A 313 -3.66 -17.70 -15.94
C GLU A 313 -4.29 -16.93 -17.12
N PRO A 314 -4.66 -17.60 -18.22
CA PRO A 314 -5.28 -16.94 -19.38
C PRO A 314 -6.62 -16.25 -19.06
N GLN A 315 -7.37 -16.78 -18.09
CA GLN A 315 -8.68 -16.26 -17.66
C GLN A 315 -8.59 -14.81 -17.16
N LEU A 316 -7.44 -14.42 -16.60
CA LEU A 316 -7.17 -13.06 -16.12
C LEU A 316 -7.46 -12.01 -17.20
N TRP A 317 -7.07 -12.30 -18.45
CA TRP A 317 -7.18 -11.35 -19.56
C TRP A 317 -8.62 -11.18 -20.04
N THR A 318 -9.44 -12.23 -19.96
CA THR A 318 -10.83 -12.21 -20.44
C THR A 318 -11.80 -11.69 -19.39
N GLU A 319 -11.46 -11.82 -18.11
CA GLU A 319 -12.37 -11.46 -17.01
C GLU A 319 -12.04 -10.13 -16.33
N SER A 320 -10.89 -9.52 -16.63
CA SER A 320 -10.50 -8.22 -16.10
C SER A 320 -11.05 -7.07 -16.95
N ASN A 321 -11.16 -5.89 -16.33
CA ASN A 321 -11.54 -4.64 -16.98
C ASN A 321 -10.36 -3.65 -16.92
N PHE A 322 -9.76 -3.41 -18.08
CA PHE A 322 -8.62 -2.50 -18.24
C PHE A 322 -8.99 -1.10 -18.73
N ASN A 323 -10.29 -0.74 -18.68
CA ASN A 323 -10.83 0.57 -19.08
C ASN A 323 -11.76 1.15 -18.00
N GLY A 324 -11.53 0.81 -16.73
CA GLY A 324 -12.20 1.35 -15.55
C GLY A 324 -11.47 2.55 -14.96
N GLN A 325 -11.46 2.63 -13.62
CA GLN A 325 -10.84 3.70 -12.83
C GLN A 325 -9.44 3.29 -12.33
N CYS A 326 -8.53 4.26 -12.16
CA CYS A 326 -7.23 4.08 -11.49
C CYS A 326 -7.27 4.67 -10.06
N PRO A 327 -6.40 4.20 -9.13
CA PRO A 327 -5.40 3.12 -9.26
C PRO A 327 -6.05 1.72 -9.39
N PRO A 328 -5.29 0.65 -9.73
CA PRO A 328 -5.87 -0.67 -9.93
C PRO A 328 -6.47 -1.29 -8.66
N ILE A 329 -7.61 -1.95 -8.82
CA ILE A 329 -8.29 -2.73 -7.80
C ILE A 329 -8.21 -4.21 -8.19
N LEU A 330 -7.68 -5.03 -7.28
CA LEU A 330 -7.68 -6.49 -7.41
C LEU A 330 -8.89 -7.06 -6.68
N VAL A 331 -9.69 -7.86 -7.38
CA VAL A 331 -10.82 -8.59 -6.81
C VAL A 331 -10.45 -10.07 -6.80
N ASP A 332 -10.14 -10.57 -5.61
CA ASP A 332 -9.85 -12.00 -5.39
C ASP A 332 -11.14 -12.72 -5.01
N SER A 333 -11.48 -13.79 -5.74
CA SER A 333 -12.61 -14.66 -5.41
C SER A 333 -12.28 -15.67 -4.30
N CYS A 334 -11.08 -15.55 -3.73
CA CYS A 334 -10.47 -16.45 -2.77
C CYS A 334 -10.47 -17.91 -3.19
N LYS A 335 -10.52 -18.19 -4.50
CA LYS A 335 -10.26 -19.51 -5.09
C LYS A 335 -8.87 -19.50 -5.74
N PRO A 336 -8.17 -20.65 -5.81
CA PRO A 336 -6.90 -20.71 -6.51
C PRO A 336 -7.00 -20.08 -7.90
N ASN A 337 -6.07 -19.16 -8.16
CA ASN A 337 -5.87 -18.48 -9.44
C ASN A 337 -7.11 -17.74 -10.02
N ASN A 338 -8.02 -17.26 -9.15
CA ASN A 338 -9.21 -16.52 -9.58
C ASN A 338 -9.21 -15.08 -9.04
N VAL A 339 -8.35 -14.25 -9.65
CA VAL A 339 -8.23 -12.83 -9.36
C VAL A 339 -8.52 -12.01 -10.61
N LYS A 340 -9.28 -10.93 -10.47
CA LYS A 340 -9.63 -9.99 -11.55
C LYS A 340 -9.03 -8.62 -11.29
N ILE A 341 -8.73 -7.90 -12.36
CA ILE A 341 -8.19 -6.55 -12.31
C ILE A 341 -9.24 -5.58 -12.81
N TYR A 342 -9.48 -4.52 -12.04
CA TYR A 342 -10.23 -3.35 -12.47
C TYR A 342 -9.28 -2.14 -12.46
N THR A 343 -8.97 -1.58 -13.63
CA THR A 343 -7.98 -0.51 -13.79
C THR A 343 -8.28 0.37 -14.99
N CYS A 344 -7.68 1.56 -15.07
CA CYS A 344 -7.85 2.46 -16.20
C CYS A 344 -6.89 2.17 -17.36
N LYS A 345 -7.21 2.71 -18.54
CA LYS A 345 -6.39 2.60 -19.76
C LYS A 345 -5.31 3.68 -19.91
N ASP A 346 -5.19 4.57 -18.95
CA ASP A 346 -4.37 5.77 -19.10
C ASP A 346 -2.88 5.41 -19.10
N VAL A 347 -2.12 6.05 -20.00
CA VAL A 347 -0.69 5.79 -20.20
C VAL A 347 0.13 6.77 -19.38
N SER A 348 0.86 6.25 -18.39
CA SER A 348 1.81 7.02 -17.59
C SER A 348 2.88 6.10 -16.99
N ILE A 349 3.99 6.65 -16.52
CA ILE A 349 5.02 5.86 -15.81
C ILE A 349 4.45 5.30 -14.49
N ALA A 350 3.64 6.08 -13.78
CA ALA A 350 2.97 5.63 -12.55
C ALA A 350 2.06 4.42 -12.79
N ASN A 351 1.19 4.47 -13.82
CA ASN A 351 0.32 3.35 -14.18
C ASN A 351 1.12 2.14 -14.69
N TYR A 352 2.26 2.37 -15.36
CA TYR A 352 3.18 1.31 -15.75
C TYR A 352 3.78 0.59 -14.54
N MET A 353 4.21 1.34 -13.51
CA MET A 353 4.69 0.78 -12.24
C MET A 353 3.57 0.03 -11.50
N ASP A 354 2.40 0.64 -11.36
CA ASP A 354 1.22 0.03 -10.72
C ASP A 354 0.81 -1.29 -11.40
N ALA A 355 0.95 -1.39 -12.73
CA ALA A 355 0.69 -2.63 -13.45
C ALA A 355 1.66 -3.74 -13.05
N HIS A 356 2.95 -3.44 -12.82
CA HIS A 356 3.94 -4.43 -12.37
C HIS A 356 3.68 -4.87 -10.92
N GLU A 357 3.33 -3.94 -10.04
CA GLU A 357 2.93 -4.28 -8.67
C GLU A 357 1.67 -5.16 -8.67
N ALA A 358 0.63 -4.77 -9.42
CA ALA A 358 -0.62 -5.51 -9.46
C ALA A 358 -0.47 -6.92 -10.04
N VAL A 359 0.30 -7.07 -11.12
CA VAL A 359 0.60 -8.39 -11.70
C VAL A 359 1.40 -9.26 -10.73
N MET A 360 2.41 -8.70 -10.05
CA MET A 360 3.18 -9.46 -9.07
C MET A 360 2.34 -9.82 -7.84
N LYS A 361 1.36 -9.00 -7.43
CA LYS A 361 0.38 -9.36 -6.38
C LYS A 361 -0.48 -10.56 -6.78
N ILE A 362 -0.90 -10.63 -8.05
CA ILE A 362 -1.62 -11.80 -8.57
C ILE A 362 -0.70 -13.02 -8.54
N LYS A 363 0.53 -12.87 -9.04
CA LYS A 363 1.49 -13.99 -9.05
C LYS A 363 1.80 -14.49 -7.65
N TYR A 364 1.94 -13.59 -6.68
CA TYR A 364 2.08 -13.94 -5.26
C TYR A 364 0.92 -14.84 -4.83
N LYS A 365 -0.33 -14.45 -5.09
CA LYS A 365 -1.51 -15.24 -4.73
C LYS A 365 -1.56 -16.59 -5.43
N GLU A 366 -1.19 -16.69 -6.70
CA GLU A 366 -1.05 -17.97 -7.41
C GLU A 366 0.00 -18.87 -6.73
N VAL A 367 1.19 -18.35 -6.44
CA VAL A 367 2.28 -19.11 -5.81
C VAL A 367 1.90 -19.56 -4.40
N THR A 368 1.25 -18.69 -3.62
CA THR A 368 0.68 -19.06 -2.33
C THR A 368 -0.30 -20.22 -2.45
N ALA A 369 -1.15 -20.26 -3.48
CA ALA A 369 -2.12 -21.32 -3.68
C ALA A 369 -1.53 -22.68 -4.11
N LEU A 370 -0.28 -22.71 -4.60
CA LEU A 370 0.39 -23.97 -4.99
C LEU A 370 0.81 -24.84 -3.79
N HIS A 371 0.97 -24.25 -2.61
CA HIS A 371 1.42 -24.99 -1.43
C HIS A 371 0.25 -25.76 -0.80
N SER A 372 0.36 -27.08 -0.64
CA SER A 372 -0.74 -27.96 -0.21
C SER A 372 -1.38 -27.57 1.13
N ASN A 373 -0.58 -27.01 2.05
CA ASN A 373 -1.09 -26.58 3.35
C ASN A 373 -1.85 -25.24 3.31
N ASN A 374 -1.75 -24.48 2.21
CA ASN A 374 -2.39 -23.18 2.06
C ASN A 374 -3.83 -23.30 1.57
N THR A 375 -4.68 -23.71 2.50
CA THR A 375 -6.14 -23.57 2.41
C THR A 375 -6.55 -22.10 2.58
N TYR A 376 -7.84 -21.80 2.44
CA TYR A 376 -8.40 -20.44 2.45
C TYR A 376 -7.74 -19.50 3.48
N VAL A 377 -7.68 -19.90 4.76
CA VAL A 377 -7.26 -18.97 5.83
C VAL A 377 -5.78 -18.60 5.75
N LEU A 378 -4.95 -19.46 5.15
CA LEU A 378 -3.53 -19.17 4.95
C LEU A 378 -3.24 -18.46 3.63
N ARG A 379 -4.20 -18.39 2.71
CA ARG A 379 -4.11 -17.62 1.46
C ARG A 379 -4.59 -16.19 1.61
N ASP A 380 -5.69 -15.99 2.35
CA ASP A 380 -6.40 -14.71 2.42
C ASP A 380 -6.70 -14.27 3.86
N ALA A 381 -5.74 -14.45 4.77
CA ALA A 381 -5.86 -13.98 6.14
C ALA A 381 -6.10 -12.46 6.18
N ASN A 382 -6.92 -12.00 7.13
CA ASN A 382 -7.09 -10.57 7.40
C ASN A 382 -5.88 -10.02 8.18
N ARG A 383 -4.73 -9.93 7.49
CA ARG A 383 -3.45 -9.44 7.99
C ARG A 383 -2.80 -8.53 6.95
N TYR A 384 -2.00 -7.57 7.42
CA TYR A 384 -1.34 -6.56 6.58
C TYR A 384 0.15 -6.87 6.48
N SER A 385 0.48 -7.94 5.75
CA SER A 385 1.86 -8.41 5.61
C SER A 385 2.73 -7.42 4.84
N ALA A 386 3.86 -7.02 5.43
CA ALA A 386 4.88 -6.23 4.74
C ALA A 386 5.47 -6.98 3.53
N LEU A 387 5.57 -8.31 3.61
CA LEU A 387 6.07 -9.15 2.52
C LEU A 387 5.16 -9.12 1.29
N TYR A 388 3.83 -9.13 1.51
CA TYR A 388 2.82 -9.04 0.46
C TYR A 388 2.83 -7.69 -0.27
N GLU A 389 3.37 -6.65 0.37
CA GLU A 389 3.57 -5.34 -0.24
C GLU A 389 4.99 -5.20 -0.86
N ALA A 390 6.01 -5.79 -0.23
CA ALA A 390 7.40 -5.64 -0.62
C ALA A 390 7.78 -6.39 -1.90
N ILE A 391 7.39 -7.66 -2.06
CA ILE A 391 7.74 -8.45 -3.24
C ILE A 391 7.15 -7.83 -4.53
N PRO A 392 5.86 -7.43 -4.54
CA PRO A 392 5.31 -6.70 -5.68
C PRO A 392 5.97 -5.34 -5.92
N GLY A 393 6.26 -4.58 -4.86
CA GLY A 393 7.00 -3.33 -4.97
C GLY A 393 8.40 -3.53 -5.58
N PHE A 394 9.08 -4.62 -5.24
CA PHE A 394 10.37 -4.99 -5.82
C PHE A 394 10.26 -5.28 -7.33
N ALA A 395 9.24 -6.01 -7.77
CA ALA A 395 9.00 -6.23 -9.20
C ALA A 395 8.75 -4.92 -9.97
N SER A 396 8.11 -3.93 -9.33
CA SER A 396 7.98 -2.59 -9.91
C SER A 396 9.28 -1.80 -9.95
N LEU A 397 10.24 -2.02 -9.05
CA LEU A 397 11.57 -1.43 -9.17
C LEU A 397 12.34 -2.09 -10.33
N LEU A 398 12.22 -3.41 -10.47
CA LEU A 398 12.86 -4.16 -11.56
C LEU A 398 12.40 -3.70 -12.95
N SER A 399 11.13 -3.32 -13.10
CA SER A 399 10.59 -2.87 -14.39
C SER A 399 11.23 -1.59 -14.93
N LEU A 400 11.88 -0.81 -14.06
CA LEU A 400 12.60 0.42 -14.42
C LEU A 400 14.12 0.22 -14.50
N THR A 401 14.63 -1.01 -14.37
CA THR A 401 16.06 -1.28 -14.58
C THR A 401 16.45 -1.12 -16.05
N PRO A 402 17.71 -0.78 -16.37
CA PRO A 402 18.17 -0.59 -17.74
C PRO A 402 17.82 -1.76 -18.68
N HIS A 403 18.07 -2.98 -18.24
CA HIS A 403 17.79 -4.20 -19.01
C HIS A 403 16.29 -4.45 -19.21
N ALA A 404 15.46 -4.21 -18.19
CA ALA A 404 14.01 -4.36 -18.30
C ALA A 404 13.39 -3.32 -19.24
N LEU A 405 13.85 -2.06 -19.17
CA LEU A 405 13.46 -0.99 -20.08
C LEU A 405 13.88 -1.28 -21.52
N ASN A 406 15.07 -1.84 -21.73
CA ASN A 406 15.54 -2.28 -23.04
C ASN A 406 14.67 -3.42 -23.61
N ARG A 407 14.41 -4.47 -22.82
CA ARG A 407 13.49 -5.56 -23.23
C ARG A 407 12.06 -5.08 -23.49
N ALA A 408 11.60 -4.05 -22.78
CA ALA A 408 10.31 -3.41 -23.04
C ALA A 408 10.31 -2.56 -24.32
N GLY A 409 11.49 -2.30 -24.89
CA GLY A 409 11.71 -1.36 -26.00
C GLY A 409 11.44 0.09 -25.59
N LEU A 410 11.53 0.41 -24.29
CA LEU A 410 11.25 1.73 -23.73
C LEU A 410 12.48 2.63 -23.68
N TYR A 411 13.66 2.05 -23.47
CA TYR A 411 14.92 2.77 -23.52
C TYR A 411 16.08 1.82 -23.87
N PRO A 412 16.86 2.06 -24.94
CA PRO A 412 17.97 1.20 -25.36
C PRO A 412 19.10 1.13 -24.32
N LEU A 413 19.68 -0.06 -24.14
CA LEU A 413 20.74 -0.28 -23.15
C LEU A 413 22.00 0.55 -23.44
N GLU A 414 22.34 0.72 -24.71
CA GLU A 414 23.56 1.41 -25.17
C GLU A 414 23.57 2.89 -24.77
N ARG A 415 22.39 3.48 -24.55
CA ARG A 415 22.26 4.88 -24.16
C ARG A 415 22.51 5.11 -22.67
N PHE A 416 22.36 4.10 -21.81
CA PHE A 416 22.70 4.21 -20.38
C PHE A 416 24.20 4.42 -20.14
N ASN A 417 25.05 3.97 -21.07
CA ASN A 417 26.51 4.04 -20.97
C ASN A 417 27.11 5.20 -21.78
N TYR A 418 26.35 6.28 -21.99
CA TYR A 418 26.84 7.43 -22.75
C TYR A 418 28.00 8.14 -22.02
N ARG A 419 29.09 8.37 -22.77
CA ARG A 419 30.49 8.51 -22.32
C ARG A 419 30.82 9.49 -21.19
N ASN A 420 29.93 10.44 -20.85
CA ASN A 420 30.27 11.56 -19.97
C ASN A 420 29.49 11.62 -18.64
N ASN A 421 28.45 10.79 -18.40
CA ASN A 421 27.80 10.69 -17.07
C ASN A 421 26.89 9.44 -16.88
N PRO A 422 27.43 8.26 -16.55
CA PRO A 422 26.64 7.02 -16.40
C PRO A 422 25.62 7.07 -15.24
N ASN A 423 25.82 7.97 -14.28
CA ASN A 423 24.93 8.12 -13.13
C ASN A 423 23.73 9.04 -13.41
N HIS A 424 23.76 9.80 -14.52
CA HIS A 424 22.70 10.77 -14.81
C HIS A 424 21.35 10.10 -15.05
N HIS A 425 21.29 9.05 -15.86
CA HIS A 425 20.03 8.33 -16.10
C HIS A 425 19.52 7.62 -14.84
N ARG A 426 20.43 7.08 -14.03
CA ARG A 426 20.11 6.48 -12.72
C ARG A 426 19.51 7.52 -11.78
N LEU A 427 20.07 8.72 -11.72
CA LEU A 427 19.50 9.85 -10.96
C LEU A 427 18.07 10.20 -11.42
N VAL A 428 17.82 10.29 -12.73
CA VAL A 428 16.47 10.61 -13.24
C VAL A 428 15.47 9.51 -12.89
N LEU A 429 15.85 8.23 -13.00
CA LEU A 429 15.02 7.11 -12.56
C LEU A 429 14.76 7.13 -11.05
N GLN A 430 15.78 7.45 -10.24
CA GLN A 430 15.63 7.64 -8.80
C GLN A 430 14.65 8.78 -8.50
N LEU A 431 14.70 9.90 -9.22
CA LEU A 431 13.76 11.00 -9.05
C LEU A 431 12.32 10.57 -9.38
N ILE A 432 12.10 9.83 -10.48
CA ILE A 432 10.78 9.27 -10.85
C ILE A 432 10.23 8.43 -9.68
N ILE A 433 11.05 7.53 -9.14
CA ILE A 433 10.64 6.60 -8.08
C ILE A 433 10.43 7.33 -6.76
N ALA A 434 11.32 8.27 -6.40
CA ALA A 434 11.25 9.02 -5.15
C ALA A 434 9.99 9.89 -5.05
N LEU A 435 9.55 10.50 -6.16
CA LEU A 435 8.31 11.28 -6.24
C LEU A 435 7.04 10.45 -6.00
N ARG A 436 7.12 9.13 -6.18
CA ARG A 436 6.04 8.19 -5.87
C ARG A 436 6.18 7.61 -4.46
N ASP A 437 7.38 7.17 -4.09
CA ASP A 437 7.57 6.32 -2.91
C ASP A 437 7.76 7.10 -1.61
N LEU A 438 8.50 8.21 -1.60
CA LEU A 438 8.72 9.00 -0.38
C LEU A 438 7.44 9.70 0.11
N PRO A 439 6.60 10.28 -0.76
CA PRO A 439 5.30 10.81 -0.34
C PRO A 439 4.33 9.75 0.19
N LYS A 440 4.29 8.56 -0.43
CA LYS A 440 3.50 7.41 0.08
C LYS A 440 3.95 7.01 1.47
N LEU A 441 5.26 6.84 1.69
CA LEU A 441 5.83 6.47 2.99
C LEU A 441 5.41 7.49 4.07
N ASN A 442 5.50 8.78 3.76
CA ASN A 442 5.06 9.83 4.66
C ASN A 442 3.54 9.77 4.93
N TYR A 443 2.71 9.65 3.88
CA TYR A 443 1.25 9.64 3.98
C TYR A 443 0.75 8.45 4.83
N TYR A 444 1.31 7.26 4.61
CA TYR A 444 0.97 6.05 5.36
C TYR A 444 1.17 6.23 6.87
N LEU A 445 2.35 6.72 7.28
CA LEU A 445 2.60 6.95 8.70
C LEU A 445 1.80 8.14 9.24
N ALA A 446 1.64 9.21 8.46
CA ALA A 446 0.85 10.38 8.87
C ALA A 446 -0.61 9.99 9.18
N ALA A 447 -1.24 9.19 8.32
CA ALA A 447 -2.61 8.76 8.48
C ALA A 447 -2.80 7.85 9.71
N ASP A 448 -1.88 6.93 9.96
CA ASP A 448 -1.91 6.07 11.16
C ASP A 448 -1.68 6.90 12.44
N GLU A 449 -0.65 7.74 12.47
CA GLU A 449 -0.31 8.60 13.62
C GLU A 449 -1.45 9.55 13.99
N TRP A 450 -2.06 10.23 13.02
CA TRP A 450 -3.18 11.12 13.28
C TRP A 450 -4.38 10.37 13.86
N ARG A 451 -4.75 9.22 13.26
CA ARG A 451 -5.87 8.40 13.76
C ARG A 451 -5.62 7.95 15.19
N LEU A 452 -4.38 7.56 15.54
CA LEU A 452 -4.02 7.20 16.90
C LEU A 452 -4.06 8.39 17.86
N GLN A 453 -3.61 9.57 17.46
CA GLN A 453 -3.69 10.77 18.30
C GLN A 453 -5.15 11.16 18.61
N VAL A 454 -6.06 11.00 17.65
CA VAL A 454 -7.50 11.15 17.88
C VAL A 454 -8.00 10.07 18.86
N LEU A 455 -7.61 8.81 18.65
CA LEU A 455 -8.01 7.68 19.47
C LEU A 455 -7.35 7.63 20.86
N MET A 456 -6.27 8.35 21.10
CA MET A 456 -5.67 8.53 22.43
C MET A 456 -6.26 9.74 23.17
N GLY A 457 -7.04 10.57 22.49
CA GLY A 457 -7.59 11.80 23.06
C GLY A 457 -6.57 12.95 23.14
N SER A 458 -5.41 12.81 22.50
CA SER A 458 -4.40 13.88 22.37
C SER A 458 -4.96 15.07 21.59
N ILE A 459 -5.89 14.83 20.67
CA ILE A 459 -6.65 15.85 19.96
C ILE A 459 -8.04 15.96 20.60
N THR A 460 -8.37 17.15 21.10
CA THR A 460 -9.68 17.43 21.69
C THR A 460 -10.81 17.23 20.68
N SER A 461 -11.92 16.62 21.09
CA SER A 461 -13.06 16.27 20.21
C SER A 461 -13.57 17.41 19.33
N SER A 462 -13.58 18.64 19.85
CA SER A 462 -14.02 19.85 19.12
C SER A 462 -13.08 20.28 18.00
N LYS A 463 -11.82 19.84 18.01
CA LYS A 463 -10.79 20.21 17.02
C LYS A 463 -10.55 19.14 15.96
N VAL A 464 -10.99 17.91 16.20
CA VAL A 464 -10.59 16.78 15.33
C VAL A 464 -11.01 17.01 13.87
N VAL A 465 -12.22 17.55 13.64
CA VAL A 465 -12.74 17.81 12.28
C VAL A 465 -11.81 18.70 11.46
N SER A 466 -11.08 19.61 12.12
CA SER A 466 -10.14 20.55 11.49
C SER A 466 -8.67 20.23 11.78
N SER A 467 -8.38 19.02 12.29
CA SER A 467 -7.04 18.70 12.81
C SER A 467 -6.16 17.95 11.82
N TRP A 468 -6.75 17.33 10.80
CA TRP A 468 -5.98 16.56 9.82
C TRP A 468 -5.11 17.49 8.99
N SER A 469 -5.67 18.61 8.51
CA SER A 469 -4.93 19.63 7.77
C SER A 469 -3.75 20.19 8.56
N GLU A 470 -3.97 20.55 9.83
CA GLU A 470 -2.91 21.07 10.71
C GLU A 470 -1.84 20.00 10.98
N PHE A 471 -2.25 18.76 11.24
CA PHE A 471 -1.33 17.65 11.43
C PHE A 471 -0.47 17.40 10.18
N ARG A 472 -1.09 17.35 9.00
CA ARG A 472 -0.39 17.17 7.71
C ARG A 472 0.57 18.30 7.39
N LYS A 473 0.20 19.55 7.69
CA LYS A 473 1.11 20.70 7.54
C LYS A 473 2.38 20.53 8.34
N ASN A 474 2.27 20.07 9.58
CA ASN A 474 3.41 19.94 10.49
C ASN A 474 4.22 18.65 10.26
N PHE A 475 3.55 17.53 10.00
CA PHE A 475 4.18 16.23 9.83
C PHE A 475 4.76 16.02 8.42
N SER A 476 4.02 16.46 7.40
CA SER A 476 4.31 16.20 5.99
C SER A 476 4.83 17.43 5.25
N LEU A 477 4.68 18.65 5.80
CA LEU A 477 4.87 19.88 5.01
C LEU A 477 4.03 19.85 3.72
N VAL A 478 2.79 19.40 3.84
CA VAL A 478 1.77 19.37 2.79
C VAL A 478 0.49 20.00 3.35
N ASP A 479 -0.12 20.91 2.59
CA ASP A 479 -1.38 21.56 2.93
C ASP A 479 -2.55 20.87 2.21
N SER A 480 -3.28 20.07 2.96
CA SER A 480 -4.43 19.27 2.54
C SER A 480 -5.73 19.73 3.22
N ALA A 481 -6.87 19.37 2.65
CA ALA A 481 -8.16 19.53 3.30
C ALA A 481 -8.42 18.39 4.31
N ASP A 482 -9.22 18.64 5.35
CA ASP A 482 -9.51 17.64 6.38
C ASP A 482 -10.25 16.40 5.86
N VAL A 483 -11.15 16.59 4.89
CA VAL A 483 -11.98 15.54 4.29
C VAL A 483 -11.19 14.56 3.40
N GLU A 484 -10.03 14.99 2.89
CA GLU A 484 -9.21 14.28 1.89
C GLU A 484 -8.87 12.84 2.31
N LEU A 485 -8.58 12.66 3.59
CA LEU A 485 -8.32 11.39 4.27
C LEU A 485 -9.39 10.31 3.97
N LEU A 486 -10.65 10.71 3.74
CA LEU A 486 -11.79 9.80 3.57
C LEU A 486 -11.95 9.26 2.14
N SER A 487 -11.00 9.55 1.25
CA SER A 487 -10.96 8.92 -0.07
C SER A 487 -10.28 7.56 -0.09
N ASP A 488 -9.49 7.22 0.95
CA ASP A 488 -8.70 5.99 0.98
C ASP A 488 -9.48 4.85 1.67
N PRO A 489 -9.63 3.68 1.02
CA PRO A 489 -10.26 2.51 1.63
C PRO A 489 -9.61 2.06 2.94
N TYR A 490 -8.30 2.29 3.15
CA TYR A 490 -7.66 1.94 4.42
C TYR A 490 -8.20 2.79 5.56
N VAL A 491 -8.61 4.01 5.29
CA VAL A 491 -9.15 4.91 6.30
C VAL A 491 -10.62 4.61 6.54
N THR A 492 -11.41 4.54 5.46
CA THR A 492 -12.86 4.39 5.55
C THR A 492 -13.27 3.03 6.13
N PHE A 493 -12.41 2.01 6.00
CA PHE A 493 -12.55 0.71 6.65
C PHE A 493 -11.64 0.50 7.87
N ASN A 494 -11.06 1.56 8.46
CA ASN A 494 -10.23 1.50 9.67
C ASN A 494 -9.01 0.55 9.61
N LYS A 495 -8.49 0.27 8.42
CA LYS A 495 -7.30 -0.56 8.20
C LYS A 495 -6.01 0.24 8.49
N PRO A 496 -5.00 -0.35 9.14
CA PRO A 496 -3.69 0.27 9.32
C PRO A 496 -2.90 0.33 8.01
N PHE A 497 -2.16 1.41 7.78
CA PHE A 497 -1.19 1.50 6.68
C PHE A 497 0.15 0.86 7.01
N LEU A 498 0.37 0.47 8.27
CA LEU A 498 1.63 -0.11 8.77
C LEU A 498 2.27 -1.18 7.85
N GLY A 499 1.48 -2.14 7.35
CA GLY A 499 1.99 -3.16 6.42
C GLY A 499 2.52 -2.58 5.10
N LYS A 500 1.83 -1.56 4.55
CA LYS A 500 2.27 -0.83 3.34
C LYS A 500 3.53 0.00 3.61
N PHE A 501 3.61 0.67 4.76
CA PHE A 501 4.81 1.42 5.16
C PHE A 501 6.02 0.49 5.24
N MET A 502 5.89 -0.61 5.98
CA MET A 502 6.99 -1.58 6.15
C MET A 502 7.35 -2.27 4.84
N GLY A 503 6.36 -2.64 4.03
CA GLY A 503 6.61 -3.24 2.72
C GLY A 503 7.35 -2.31 1.77
N LEU A 504 7.06 -1.00 1.82
CA LEU A 504 7.78 -0.01 1.02
C LEU A 504 9.25 0.11 1.44
N ILE A 505 9.58 -0.02 2.74
CA ILE A 505 10.97 -0.10 3.19
C ILE A 505 11.61 -1.42 2.73
N LEU A 506 10.93 -2.54 2.99
CA LEU A 506 11.45 -3.89 2.74
C LEU A 506 11.74 -4.14 1.26
N LYS A 507 10.97 -3.56 0.32
CA LYS A 507 11.22 -3.74 -1.12
C LYS A 507 12.63 -3.28 -1.54
N TYR A 508 13.18 -2.24 -0.90
CA TYR A 508 14.54 -1.79 -1.15
C TYR A 508 15.58 -2.73 -0.55
N GLN A 509 15.32 -3.33 0.62
CA GLN A 509 16.20 -4.36 1.17
C GLN A 509 16.25 -5.61 0.27
N ILE A 510 15.10 -6.02 -0.29
CA ILE A 510 15.06 -7.10 -1.31
C ILE A 510 15.89 -6.68 -2.52
N TYR A 511 15.68 -5.47 -3.04
CA TYR A 511 16.45 -4.94 -4.17
C TYR A 511 17.95 -4.94 -3.92
N GLN A 512 18.39 -4.36 -2.81
CA GLN A 512 19.80 -4.28 -2.42
C GLN A 512 20.41 -5.67 -2.30
N THR A 513 19.70 -6.63 -1.70
CA THR A 513 20.20 -7.99 -1.53
C THR A 513 20.53 -8.65 -2.88
N PHE A 514 19.60 -8.61 -3.85
CA PHE A 514 19.89 -9.14 -5.19
C PHE A 514 20.93 -8.31 -5.96
N ALA A 515 20.98 -7.00 -5.75
CA ALA A 515 21.93 -6.12 -6.42
C ALA A 515 23.37 -6.34 -5.92
N GLU A 516 23.58 -6.56 -4.61
CA GLU A 516 24.89 -6.85 -4.00
C GLU A 516 25.50 -8.17 -4.47
N GLU A 517 24.69 -9.10 -4.99
CA GLU A 517 25.12 -10.39 -5.52
C GLU A 517 25.60 -10.29 -6.98
N LEU A 518 25.37 -9.17 -7.66
CA LEU A 518 25.81 -8.96 -9.04
C LEU A 518 27.34 -8.84 -9.14
N ILE A 519 27.87 -9.36 -10.25
CA ILE A 519 29.30 -9.25 -10.58
C ILE A 519 29.67 -7.80 -10.95
N SER A 520 28.72 -7.02 -11.45
CA SER A 520 28.86 -5.61 -11.85
C SER A 520 27.50 -4.90 -11.84
N ASP A 521 27.49 -3.59 -11.59
CA ASP A 521 26.29 -2.73 -11.65
C ASP A 521 25.61 -2.72 -13.02
N ASP A 522 26.34 -3.08 -14.08
CA ASP A 522 25.81 -3.14 -15.45
C ASP A 522 25.20 -4.50 -15.79
N ALA A 523 25.31 -5.48 -14.89
CA ALA A 523 24.72 -6.80 -15.08
C ALA A 523 23.19 -6.75 -14.99
N ASP A 524 22.54 -7.72 -15.63
CA ASP A 524 21.10 -7.80 -15.67
C ASP A 524 20.53 -8.35 -14.36
N LEU A 525 20.11 -7.45 -13.47
CA LEU A 525 19.50 -7.78 -12.19
C LEU A 525 18.30 -8.71 -12.33
N ALA A 526 17.44 -8.51 -13.34
CA ALA A 526 16.27 -9.37 -13.50
C ALA A 526 16.67 -10.78 -13.95
N GLN A 527 17.74 -10.93 -14.76
CA GLN A 527 18.29 -12.23 -15.09
C GLN A 527 18.92 -12.92 -13.87
N HIS A 528 19.61 -12.16 -13.01
CA HIS A 528 20.14 -12.70 -11.74
C HIS A 528 19.01 -13.20 -10.84
N VAL A 529 17.98 -12.38 -10.64
CA VAL A 529 16.78 -12.77 -9.88
C VAL A 529 16.13 -14.01 -10.50
N SER A 530 16.04 -14.11 -11.83
CA SER A 530 15.46 -15.26 -12.54
C SER A 530 16.16 -16.59 -12.19
N VAL A 531 17.49 -16.55 -12.04
CA VAL A 531 18.30 -17.73 -11.64
C VAL A 531 18.13 -18.05 -10.16
N ASP A 532 18.12 -17.03 -9.30
CA ASP A 532 18.09 -17.17 -7.83
C ASP A 532 16.72 -16.81 -7.21
N ASN A 533 15.63 -17.13 -7.92
CA ASN A 533 14.28 -16.75 -7.50
C ASN A 533 13.69 -17.61 -6.36
N SER A 534 14.40 -18.67 -5.95
CA SER A 534 13.90 -19.69 -5.01
C SER A 534 13.49 -19.10 -3.66
N ARG A 535 14.25 -18.12 -3.15
CA ARG A 535 13.94 -17.43 -1.89
C ARG A 535 12.66 -16.58 -1.96
N LEU A 536 12.37 -16.00 -3.12
CA LEU A 536 11.11 -15.28 -3.37
C LEU A 536 9.95 -16.27 -3.47
N MET A 537 10.12 -17.35 -4.23
CA MET A 537 9.12 -18.42 -4.37
C MET A 537 8.78 -19.05 -3.02
N GLU A 538 9.78 -19.37 -2.21
CA GLU A 538 9.59 -19.92 -0.88
C GLU A 538 8.79 -18.94 -0.01
N ALA A 539 9.23 -17.69 0.11
CA ALA A 539 8.56 -16.69 0.93
C ALA A 539 7.08 -16.48 0.51
N MET A 540 6.79 -16.43 -0.80
CA MET A 540 5.41 -16.34 -1.31
C MET A 540 4.60 -17.62 -1.02
N SER A 541 5.20 -18.79 -1.19
CA SER A 541 4.53 -20.08 -1.00
C SER A 541 4.15 -20.35 0.45
N ARG A 542 4.81 -19.71 1.44
CA ARG A 542 4.45 -19.83 2.86
C ARG A 542 3.12 -19.14 3.20
N GLY A 543 2.66 -18.20 2.38
CA GLY A 543 1.42 -17.45 2.63
C GLY A 543 1.42 -16.84 4.03
N TYR A 544 0.31 -17.04 4.75
CA TYR A 544 0.19 -16.68 6.16
C TYR A 544 0.49 -17.84 7.12
N GLY A 545 1.08 -18.95 6.65
CA GLY A 545 1.46 -20.09 7.48
C GLY A 545 2.57 -19.76 8.49
N VAL A 546 3.41 -18.77 8.19
CA VAL A 546 4.51 -18.29 9.04
C VAL A 546 4.43 -16.76 9.12
N LEU A 547 4.80 -16.18 10.25
CA LEU A 547 4.89 -14.72 10.39
C LEU A 547 5.99 -14.19 9.46
N TRP A 548 5.70 -13.14 8.70
CA TRP A 548 6.63 -12.63 7.70
C TRP A 548 8.01 -12.21 8.24
N PRO A 549 8.19 -11.72 9.49
CA PRO A 549 9.52 -11.38 9.99
C PRO A 549 10.45 -12.61 10.09
N ALA A 550 9.88 -13.78 10.34
CA ALA A 550 10.65 -15.03 10.43
C ALA A 550 11.17 -15.49 9.06
N MET A 551 10.63 -14.97 7.96
CA MET A 551 11.06 -15.30 6.60
C MET A 551 12.17 -14.36 6.09
N LEU A 552 12.48 -13.27 6.80
CA LEU A 552 13.40 -12.24 6.32
C LEU A 552 14.84 -12.74 6.17
N SER A 553 15.34 -13.53 7.13
CA SER A 553 16.72 -14.02 7.09
C SER A 553 16.98 -14.85 5.83
N ASP A 554 16.05 -15.73 5.48
CA ASP A 554 16.16 -16.58 4.29
C ASP A 554 15.93 -15.76 3.01
N LEU A 555 14.92 -14.90 2.99
CA LEU A 555 14.62 -14.02 1.85
C LEU A 555 15.79 -13.07 1.53
N LEU A 556 16.47 -12.56 2.55
CA LEU A 556 17.57 -11.61 2.41
C LEU A 556 18.95 -12.31 2.43
N ALA A 557 18.98 -13.65 2.48
CA ALA A 557 20.20 -14.47 2.55
C ALA A 557 21.22 -14.02 3.62
N LYS A 558 20.74 -13.57 4.78
CA LYS A 558 21.56 -12.99 5.85
C LYS A 558 21.16 -13.56 7.23
N ARG A 559 22.14 -13.75 8.12
CA ARG A 559 21.97 -14.54 9.38
C ARG A 559 21.01 -13.91 10.39
N GLU A 560 20.99 -12.60 10.52
CA GLU A 560 20.08 -11.86 11.41
C GLU A 560 19.78 -10.52 10.76
N TYR A 561 18.60 -10.37 10.13
CA TYR A 561 18.13 -9.08 9.65
C TYR A 561 16.69 -8.84 10.05
N GLY A 562 16.46 -7.67 10.62
CA GLY A 562 15.14 -7.06 10.72
C GLY A 562 14.90 -6.09 9.57
N LEU A 563 13.82 -5.33 9.72
CA LEU A 563 13.49 -4.25 8.80
C LEU A 563 14.46 -3.06 9.01
N GLU A 564 15.10 -2.59 7.95
CA GLU A 564 16.13 -1.54 7.97
C GLU A 564 15.95 -0.52 6.83
N PHE A 565 16.30 0.74 7.09
CA PHE A 565 16.14 1.84 6.13
C PHE A 565 17.32 2.01 5.17
N THR A 566 18.49 1.46 5.50
CA THR A 566 19.77 1.69 4.82
C THR A 566 19.70 1.41 3.33
N ALA A 567 19.05 0.30 2.95
CA ALA A 567 18.83 -0.07 1.56
C ALA A 567 18.07 1.01 0.76
N LEU A 568 17.08 1.66 1.38
CA LEU A 568 16.32 2.75 0.75
C LEU A 568 17.21 3.98 0.56
N THR A 569 17.94 4.39 1.60
CA THR A 569 18.83 5.56 1.51
C THR A 569 19.98 5.34 0.53
N ASP A 570 20.53 4.13 0.49
CA ASP A 570 21.59 3.74 -0.46
C ASP A 570 21.06 3.74 -1.89
N TYR A 571 19.84 3.24 -2.11
CA TYR A 571 19.18 3.28 -3.41
C TYR A 571 19.05 4.71 -3.94
N PHE A 572 18.72 5.68 -3.08
CA PHE A 572 18.52 7.08 -3.46
C PHE A 572 19.76 7.96 -3.32
N ARG A 573 20.95 7.41 -3.13
CA ARG A 573 22.17 8.19 -2.86
C ARG A 573 22.48 9.24 -3.93
N LEU A 574 22.32 8.92 -5.22
CA LEU A 574 22.57 9.90 -6.30
C LEU A 574 21.56 11.05 -6.25
N LEU A 575 20.29 10.73 -5.97
CA LEU A 575 19.27 11.73 -5.77
C LEU A 575 19.54 12.59 -4.53
N ASP A 576 19.97 11.99 -3.42
CA ASP A 576 20.30 12.71 -2.20
C ASP A 576 21.40 13.76 -2.43
N GLU A 577 22.51 13.33 -3.07
CA GLU A 577 23.62 14.20 -3.47
C GLU A 577 23.16 15.30 -4.45
N TYR A 578 22.31 14.95 -5.42
CA TYR A 578 21.74 15.92 -6.35
C TYR A 578 20.89 16.98 -5.62
N LEU A 579 20.01 16.56 -4.71
CA LEU A 579 19.13 17.45 -3.96
C LEU A 579 19.93 18.40 -3.05
N ASP A 580 21.02 17.93 -2.43
CA ASP A 580 21.91 18.80 -1.67
C ASP A 580 22.50 19.91 -2.54
N ASN A 581 22.98 19.56 -3.73
CA ASN A 581 23.52 20.55 -4.67
C ASN A 581 22.48 21.55 -5.17
N GLN A 582 21.21 21.14 -5.33
CA GLN A 582 20.13 22.04 -5.76
C GLN A 582 19.65 22.98 -4.65
N LEU A 583 19.94 22.68 -3.38
CA LEU A 583 19.47 23.43 -2.22
C LEU A 583 20.59 24.26 -1.56
N ASP A 584 21.84 24.17 -2.04
CA ASP A 584 22.96 24.98 -1.56
C ASP A 584 23.08 26.30 -2.34
N PRO A 585 22.82 27.46 -1.70
CA PRO A 585 22.92 28.77 -2.35
C PRO A 585 24.36 29.21 -2.65
N SER A 586 25.38 28.50 -2.17
CA SER A 586 26.80 28.83 -2.37
C SER A 586 27.45 28.16 -3.59
N LEU A 587 26.76 27.19 -4.20
CA LEU A 587 27.21 26.52 -5.41
C LEU A 587 26.69 27.27 -6.65
N ASP A 588 27.41 28.32 -7.04
CA ASP A 588 27.29 28.88 -8.39
C ASP A 588 27.64 27.75 -9.38
N THR A 589 26.66 27.26 -10.13
CA THR A 589 26.79 26.02 -10.90
C THR A 589 27.80 26.18 -12.03
N ASN A 590 29.07 25.87 -11.76
CA ASN A 590 30.03 25.52 -12.80
C ASN A 590 29.62 24.17 -13.41
N GLU A 591 28.85 24.31 -14.47
CA GLU A 591 28.56 23.42 -15.59
C GLU A 591 29.30 22.07 -15.58
N MET A 592 28.55 20.99 -15.35
CA MET A 592 28.87 19.72 -16.01
C MET A 592 28.36 19.84 -17.45
N GLU A 593 29.28 20.14 -18.37
CA GLU A 593 29.02 20.24 -19.81
C GLU A 593 28.52 18.88 -20.34
N TYR A 594 27.23 18.80 -20.66
CA TYR A 594 26.62 17.65 -21.32
C TYR A 594 26.78 17.82 -22.83
N GLU A 595 27.59 16.96 -23.46
CA GLU A 595 27.61 16.84 -24.90
C GLU A 595 26.47 15.91 -25.34
N GLU A 596 25.60 16.38 -26.24
CA GLU A 596 24.51 15.59 -26.79
C GLU A 596 25.03 14.38 -27.60
N PRO A 597 24.40 13.20 -27.49
CA PRO A 597 24.65 12.12 -28.43
C PRO A 597 24.31 12.58 -29.86
N PRO A 598 25.09 12.17 -30.87
CA PRO A 598 24.77 12.50 -32.25
C PRO A 598 23.36 12.01 -32.59
N VAL A 599 22.58 12.90 -33.24
CA VAL A 599 21.27 12.57 -33.78
C VAL A 599 21.45 11.41 -34.77
N GLU A 600 20.74 10.30 -34.54
CA GLU A 600 20.64 9.23 -35.52
C GLU A 600 19.99 9.81 -36.78
N THR A 601 20.76 9.91 -37.86
CA THR A 601 20.22 10.22 -39.17
C THR A 601 19.16 9.17 -39.50
N PRO A 602 17.92 9.56 -39.88
CA PRO A 602 16.96 8.59 -40.37
C PRO A 602 17.59 7.89 -41.57
N VAL A 603 17.58 6.56 -41.56
CA VAL A 603 17.92 5.77 -42.73
C VAL A 603 16.91 6.14 -43.81
N ASP A 604 17.37 6.82 -44.85
CA ASP A 604 16.59 7.11 -46.06
C ASP A 604 16.11 5.79 -46.67
N ASN A 605 14.90 5.38 -46.32
CA ASN A 605 14.12 4.51 -47.18
C ASN A 605 13.47 5.40 -48.23
N GLU A 606 14.22 5.70 -49.30
CA GLU A 606 13.67 6.26 -50.52
C GLU A 606 12.57 5.32 -51.05
N ILE A 607 11.31 5.74 -50.89
CA ILE A 607 10.19 5.20 -51.64
C ILE A 607 10.21 5.90 -53.00
N PRO A 608 10.35 5.20 -54.15
CA PRO A 608 10.31 5.85 -55.45
C PRO A 608 8.89 6.34 -55.74
N ILE A 609 8.72 7.65 -55.88
CA ILE A 609 7.48 8.25 -56.37
C ILE A 609 7.61 8.42 -57.89
N GLU A 610 6.84 7.63 -58.64
CA GLU A 610 6.54 7.89 -60.05
C GLU A 610 5.77 9.22 -60.17
N LYS A 611 6.23 10.06 -61.10
CA LYS A 611 5.53 11.25 -61.54
C LYS A 611 4.31 10.84 -62.36
N ASP A 612 3.16 11.43 -62.06
CA ASP A 612 2.20 11.81 -63.10
C ASP A 612 1.36 13.02 -62.67
N ALA A 613 0.85 13.69 -63.69
CA ALA A 613 0.72 15.13 -63.83
C ALA A 613 -0.65 15.74 -63.44
N ASP A 614 -0.62 17.07 -63.29
CA ASP A 614 -1.65 18.08 -63.56
C ASP A 614 -3.10 17.88 -63.07
N ASN A 615 -3.57 18.75 -62.18
CA ASN A 615 -4.49 19.84 -62.58
C ASN A 615 -4.90 20.76 -61.40
N GLU A 616 -5.16 22.01 -61.80
CA GLU A 616 -5.58 23.20 -61.06
C GLU A 616 -6.87 23.05 -60.22
N VAL A 617 -7.04 23.90 -59.19
CA VAL A 617 -8.06 24.98 -59.08
C VAL A 617 -8.27 25.43 -57.62
N GLU A 618 -8.60 26.72 -57.51
CA GLU A 618 -8.62 27.71 -56.41
C GLU A 618 -9.55 27.52 -55.19
N LEU A 619 -9.14 28.24 -54.14
CA LEU A 619 -9.90 29.04 -53.14
C LEU A 619 -11.43 29.21 -53.35
N ASP A 620 -12.23 29.15 -52.27
CA ASP A 620 -12.80 30.37 -51.66
C ASP A 620 -13.50 30.13 -50.30
N THR A 621 -13.58 31.25 -49.58
CA THR A 621 -14.17 31.61 -48.28
C THR A 621 -15.72 31.69 -48.27
N HIS A 622 -16.34 31.80 -47.08
CA HIS A 622 -17.51 32.64 -46.68
C HIS A 622 -18.05 32.12 -45.31
N ALA A 623 -18.08 32.88 -44.20
CA ALA A 623 -18.87 34.06 -43.82
C ALA A 623 -20.24 33.75 -43.16
N ASN A 624 -20.35 34.18 -41.88
CA ASN A 624 -21.49 34.54 -40.99
C ASN A 624 -22.95 34.26 -41.39
N ILE A 625 -23.82 34.04 -40.38
CA ILE A 625 -24.93 34.96 -39.99
C ILE A 625 -25.97 34.31 -39.01
N LEU A 626 -26.37 35.13 -38.03
CA LEU A 626 -27.67 35.28 -37.32
C LEU A 626 -27.91 34.77 -35.89
N GLU A 627 -28.20 35.77 -35.06
CA GLU A 627 -28.91 35.80 -33.78
C GLU A 627 -30.30 35.16 -33.81
N ASN A 628 -30.79 34.78 -32.62
CA ASN A 628 -32.13 35.18 -32.18
C ASN A 628 -32.24 35.16 -30.64
N VAL A 629 -32.69 36.30 -30.13
CA VAL A 629 -33.08 36.61 -28.74
C VAL A 629 -34.57 36.26 -28.55
N ILE A 630 -34.94 35.65 -27.42
CA ILE A 630 -36.23 35.88 -26.76
C ILE A 630 -36.02 35.89 -25.23
N ASP A 631 -36.41 37.00 -24.62
CA ASP A 631 -36.62 37.25 -23.19
C ASP A 631 -38.13 37.20 -22.91
N THR A 632 -38.55 36.59 -21.80
CA THR A 632 -39.73 37.00 -21.02
C THR A 632 -39.64 36.46 -19.57
N GLY A 633 -39.31 37.34 -18.62
CA GLY A 633 -40.19 37.79 -17.51
C GLY A 633 -40.79 36.79 -16.50
N ASP A 634 -40.28 36.88 -15.26
CA ASP A 634 -40.93 37.17 -13.95
C ASP A 634 -42.23 36.46 -13.48
N ASP A 635 -42.18 35.86 -12.28
CA ASP A 635 -43.14 36.03 -11.17
C ASP A 635 -42.84 35.08 -9.97
N GLY A 636 -42.86 35.62 -8.74
CA GLY A 636 -42.71 34.90 -7.47
C GLY A 636 -44.02 34.33 -6.88
N PRO A 637 -44.19 34.28 -5.54
CA PRO A 637 -43.79 33.19 -4.64
C PRO A 637 -44.99 32.49 -3.94
N MET A 638 -44.81 31.30 -3.34
CA MET A 638 -45.75 30.81 -2.31
C MET A 638 -45.14 29.89 -1.25
N LYS A 639 -45.41 30.25 0.01
CA LYS A 639 -45.16 29.52 1.27
C LYS A 639 -46.18 28.39 1.46
N GLN A 640 -45.76 27.30 2.11
CA GLN A 640 -46.56 26.61 3.13
C GLN A 640 -45.66 25.77 4.04
N GLY A 641 -45.79 25.97 5.35
CA GLY A 641 -45.20 25.14 6.40
C GLY A 641 -46.26 24.27 7.09
N VAL A 642 -45.81 23.52 8.10
CA VAL A 642 -46.47 22.93 9.30
C VAL A 642 -45.73 21.60 9.63
N GLU A 643 -44.82 21.60 10.61
CA GLU A 643 -44.92 21.31 12.07
C GLU A 643 -44.55 19.84 12.43
N THR A 644 -43.39 19.66 13.09
CA THR A 644 -43.16 19.28 14.51
C THR A 644 -43.39 17.82 14.90
N SER A 645 -42.34 17.18 15.45
CA SER A 645 -42.47 16.37 16.68
C SER A 645 -41.09 16.15 17.34
N THR A 646 -41.01 16.55 18.60
CA THR A 646 -39.91 16.45 19.57
C THR A 646 -40.18 15.31 20.56
N VAL A 647 -39.20 14.44 20.84
CA VAL A 647 -38.99 13.68 22.10
C VAL A 647 -37.52 13.22 22.08
N GLY A 648 -36.67 13.24 23.11
CA GLY A 648 -36.73 13.61 24.52
C GLY A 648 -35.39 13.19 25.15
N VAL A 649 -34.71 14.13 25.79
CA VAL A 649 -33.40 13.96 26.46
C VAL A 649 -33.63 13.32 27.84
N LEU A 650 -32.82 12.33 28.21
CA LEU A 650 -32.70 11.82 29.57
C LEU A 650 -31.23 11.77 29.99
N GLU A 651 -30.88 12.72 30.86
CA GLU A 651 -29.68 12.72 31.69
C GLU A 651 -29.76 11.60 32.74
N ILE A 652 -28.66 10.87 32.97
CA ILE A 652 -28.51 10.02 34.16
C ILE A 652 -27.25 10.45 34.92
N LYS A 653 -27.51 10.85 36.17
CA LYS A 653 -26.56 11.18 37.24
C LYS A 653 -25.72 9.97 37.68
N ASN A 654 -24.48 10.24 38.05
CA ASN A 654 -23.63 9.39 38.90
C ASN A 654 -24.33 8.96 40.19
N PRO A 655 -23.97 7.78 40.73
CA PRO A 655 -23.96 7.58 42.17
C PRO A 655 -22.53 7.43 42.73
N VAL A 656 -22.39 8.05 43.91
CA VAL A 656 -21.30 7.96 44.88
C VAL A 656 -21.35 6.60 45.58
N GLY A 657 -20.19 6.11 46.02
CA GLY A 657 -19.93 4.73 46.44
C GLY A 657 -20.41 4.27 47.82
N ALA A 658 -20.11 3.00 48.10
CA ALA A 658 -20.18 2.36 49.41
C ALA A 658 -19.16 1.21 49.51
N ASN A 659 -18.26 1.37 50.47
CA ASN A 659 -17.40 0.46 51.26
C ASN A 659 -17.31 -1.06 50.95
N ASN A 660 -16.05 -1.49 50.76
CA ASN A 660 -15.27 -2.52 51.46
C ASN A 660 -15.98 -3.72 52.13
N GLU A 661 -15.65 -4.92 51.64
CA GLU A 661 -15.33 -6.09 52.46
C GLU A 661 -14.02 -6.72 51.98
N HIS A 662 -13.18 -7.13 52.93
CA HIS A 662 -11.82 -7.64 52.79
C HIS A 662 -11.82 -9.10 52.33
N ASP A 663 -10.94 -9.44 51.38
CA ASP A 663 -10.31 -10.77 51.31
C ASP A 663 -8.82 -10.59 50.95
N GLU A 664 -7.96 -11.20 51.75
CA GLU A 664 -6.49 -11.09 51.73
C GLU A 664 -5.87 -11.82 50.52
N ILE A 665 -5.03 -11.12 49.75
CA ILE A 665 -4.18 -11.68 48.68
C ILE A 665 -2.70 -11.40 49.04
N PRO A 666 -1.75 -12.34 48.83
CA PRO A 666 -0.37 -12.19 49.28
C PRO A 666 0.35 -11.02 48.59
N ALA A 667 1.17 -10.29 49.34
CA ALA A 667 1.92 -9.14 48.86
C ALA A 667 2.86 -9.49 47.69
N GLU A 668 2.52 -9.03 46.48
CA GLU A 668 3.44 -8.96 45.35
C GLU A 668 4.51 -7.89 45.61
N ALA A 669 5.77 -8.22 45.28
CA ALA A 669 6.90 -7.32 45.43
C ALA A 669 6.71 -6.07 44.56
N SER A 670 6.88 -4.89 45.15
CA SER A 670 6.62 -3.61 44.49
C SER A 670 7.43 -3.42 43.19
N TYR A 671 6.88 -2.65 42.25
CA TYR A 671 7.50 -2.20 41.00
C TYR A 671 8.96 -1.72 41.15
N SER A 672 9.31 -1.14 42.31
CA SER A 672 10.67 -0.71 42.62
C SER A 672 11.69 -1.85 42.59
N THR A 673 11.32 -3.06 42.99
CA THR A 673 12.23 -4.23 43.04
C THR A 673 12.55 -4.76 41.65
N TYR A 674 11.56 -4.81 40.75
CA TYR A 674 11.75 -5.22 39.36
C TYR A 674 12.58 -4.21 38.56
N TRP A 675 12.43 -2.92 38.86
CA TRP A 675 13.21 -1.86 38.23
C TRP A 675 14.71 -1.97 38.54
N TRP A 676 15.08 -2.25 39.80
CA TRP A 676 16.48 -2.44 40.18
C TRP A 676 17.09 -3.74 39.61
N ILE A 677 16.31 -4.80 39.48
CA ILE A 677 16.75 -6.03 38.80
C ILE A 677 17.01 -5.75 37.32
N GLY A 678 16.15 -4.98 36.65
CA GLY A 678 16.34 -4.56 35.25
C GLY A 678 17.64 -3.79 35.03
N ILE A 679 17.97 -2.84 35.91
CA ILE A 679 19.22 -2.07 35.85
C ILE A 679 20.45 -2.97 36.04
N ALA A 680 20.39 -3.92 36.99
CA ALA A 680 21.49 -4.84 37.25
C ALA A 680 21.77 -5.75 36.03
N VAL A 681 20.71 -6.23 35.37
CA VAL A 681 20.84 -7.04 34.15
C VAL A 681 21.41 -6.21 32.99
N ALA A 682 20.94 -4.97 32.79
CA ALA A 682 21.45 -4.08 31.75
C ALA A 682 22.95 -3.78 31.94
N LEU A 683 23.39 -3.51 33.17
CA LEU A 683 24.81 -3.28 33.47
C LEU A 683 25.66 -4.54 33.23
N ALA A 684 25.15 -5.73 33.55
CA ALA A 684 25.85 -6.97 33.28
C ALA A 684 26.04 -7.22 31.77
N VAL A 685 25.02 -6.92 30.96
CA VAL A 685 25.08 -7.04 29.48
C VAL A 685 26.10 -6.06 28.90
N VAL A 686 26.13 -4.81 29.38
CA VAL A 686 27.11 -3.80 28.93
C VAL A 686 28.55 -4.23 29.23
N VAL A 687 28.81 -4.77 30.44
CA VAL A 687 30.14 -5.28 30.79
C VAL A 687 30.56 -6.46 29.90
N LEU A 688 29.62 -7.34 29.57
CA LEU A 688 29.84 -8.47 28.65
C LEU A 688 30.17 -8.00 27.23
N LEU A 689 29.45 -7.00 26.72
CA LEU A 689 29.72 -6.41 25.40
C LEU A 689 31.09 -5.72 25.35
N ILE A 690 31.47 -4.99 26.40
CA ILE A 690 32.80 -4.37 26.50
C ILE A 690 33.90 -5.44 26.50
N ALA A 691 33.71 -6.56 27.21
CA ALA A 691 34.66 -7.66 27.22
C ALA A 691 34.79 -8.34 25.85
N ILE A 692 33.69 -8.51 25.12
CA ILE A 692 33.68 -9.08 23.76
C ILE A 692 34.41 -8.14 22.77
N ILE A 693 34.14 -6.83 22.85
CA ILE A 693 34.81 -5.82 22.01
C ILE A 693 36.31 -5.79 22.30
N ALA A 694 36.71 -5.82 23.58
CA ALA A 694 38.12 -5.87 23.98
C ALA A 694 38.83 -7.12 23.44
N LYS A 695 38.17 -8.29 23.51
CA LYS A 695 38.70 -9.56 22.97
C LYS A 695 38.85 -9.51 21.45
N LYS A 696 37.88 -8.94 20.73
CA LYS A 696 37.92 -8.80 19.27
C LYS A 696 39.03 -7.84 18.84
N ARG A 697 39.20 -6.72 19.55
CA ARG A 697 40.28 -5.74 19.29
C ARG A 697 41.67 -6.33 19.53
N HIS A 698 41.83 -7.15 20.56
CA HIS A 698 43.09 -7.86 20.83
C HIS A 698 43.41 -8.92 19.77
N SER A 699 42.40 -9.66 19.28
CA SER A 699 42.57 -10.62 18.18
C SER A 699 43.00 -9.94 16.88
N HIS A 700 42.35 -8.82 16.53
CA HIS A 700 42.68 -8.05 15.33
C HIS A 700 44.10 -7.48 15.38
N ARG A 701 44.55 -7.02 16.55
CA ARG A 701 45.93 -6.54 16.76
C ARG A 701 46.97 -7.65 16.52
N LYS A 702 46.70 -8.87 16.99
CA LYS A 702 47.56 -10.05 16.72
C LYS A 702 47.58 -10.45 15.25
N GLN A 703 46.47 -10.30 14.51
CA GLN A 703 46.45 -10.57 13.06
C GLN A 703 47.28 -9.55 12.28
N LEU A 704 47.17 -8.26 12.62
CA LEU A 704 47.99 -7.19 12.01
C LEU A 704 49.49 -7.37 12.31
N GLU A 705 49.84 -7.82 13.52
CA GLU A 705 51.24 -8.11 13.87
C GLU A 705 51.80 -9.33 13.11
N ARG A 706 50.97 -10.34 12.81
CA ARG A 706 51.36 -11.47 11.95
C ARG A 706 51.56 -11.04 10.50
N GLN A 707 50.63 -10.28 9.93
CA GLN A 707 50.77 -9.75 8.57
C GLN A 707 52.00 -8.85 8.40
N ARG A 708 52.37 -8.07 9.42
CA ARG A 708 53.61 -7.28 9.42
C ARG A 708 54.90 -8.11 9.48
N ARG A 709 54.88 -9.29 10.12
CA ARG A 709 56.03 -10.20 10.13
C ARG A 709 56.17 -10.96 8.81
N ASP A 710 55.06 -11.33 8.20
CA ASP A 710 55.06 -12.04 6.91
C ASP A 710 55.49 -11.12 5.75
N THR A 711 55.20 -9.81 5.84
CA THR A 711 55.66 -8.81 4.86
C THR A 711 57.11 -8.35 5.05
N SER A 712 57.75 -8.61 6.20
CA SER A 712 59.17 -8.32 6.42
C SER A 712 60.13 -9.45 6.03
N HIS A 713 59.59 -10.62 5.65
CA HIS A 713 60.35 -11.80 5.25
C HIS A 713 60.15 -12.21 3.77
N ALA A 714 59.47 -11.38 2.98
CA ALA A 714 59.27 -11.55 1.55
C ALA A 714 60.19 -10.62 0.73
#